data_AF-A0A934GNV2-F1
#
_entry.id   AF-A0A934GNV2-F1
#
_cell.length_a   1.000
_cell.length_b   1.000
_cell.length_c   1.000
_cell.angle_alpha   90.00
_cell.angle_beta   90.00
_cell.angle_gamma   90.00
#
_symmetry.space_group_name_H-M   'P 1'
#
loop_
_entity.id
_entity.type
_entity.pdbx_description
1 polymer ?
#
loop_
_entity_poly.entity_id
_entity_poly.type
_entity_poly.pdbx_seq_one_letter_code
_entity_poly.pdbx_strand_id
1 'polypeptide(L)'
;MMQAIPSFRWNAALLAATLMLVSACGGGGGSAADDPTATTADTTSTTTTSTTSTTQAAPSLSLTGVAATGVPLLGATVRVVDSIGAPVSFLDASGALANSGTTSPADGAYRLVLATGSPRVPLFIQVAGIDATGAPVVLHSLLQTATLPMVANVTPTTNATVALLLGANPKTVFADAINNASSIALLGNATAVTAASDLVKTIIKTNLTDAKITDSKKLDFFQDAAFAANKSGLDAALEGLRIQIVKSAGGRDLLQFSNKFNLLGVTETSLDLATAKTELSMTTGGSVAKAIVSGKATTSATKSMANLGTLDNLSVDLNKLFAVNAAASDFIASNKIGATYLHNGRDRQYLADKFEGYATNDYQLSKIQVLGCAVNPIPTAGCSKFLISALVMDKSGQHAEVFSDVAVPPASATASWVLAGNGLSADYAVYPAAYASYNFDGSLTTGSSANPGYGVQVVIAPPAGDTTSRIVQIPSGYSIQFAYCNSSTFCVKTLSTVNPVATGELQDMLAQPLTVGALGNLDAAAGAKYQVSLSGSTTLSPVYLPAEVPRELSNAPFPMLNGLAAKPLTKTDITASTGLTLSWEDWAAANPDMHVFLARTLVTSATSFVYSDATLPVVTGTGIKIPKLTIPSGFVPIRYQVWLGAQDSLGRRYFSQFSAVP
;
A
#
# COMPACT_ATOMS: atom_id res chain seq x y z
N MET A 1 -43.38 16.83 -12.06
CA MET A 1 -43.88 16.74 -13.45
C MET A 1 -42.66 16.57 -14.34
N MET A 2 -42.63 15.48 -15.12
CA MET A 2 -41.52 14.97 -15.93
C MET A 2 -40.86 16.02 -16.83
N GLN A 3 -39.53 15.94 -16.97
CA GLN A 3 -38.74 16.06 -18.21
C GLN A 3 -37.25 15.90 -17.86
N ALA A 4 -36.66 14.73 -18.08
CA ALA A 4 -36.00 14.28 -19.31
C ALA A 4 -34.57 14.83 -19.46
N ILE A 5 -33.58 14.00 -19.08
CA ILE A 5 -32.15 14.18 -19.33
C ILE A 5 -31.85 13.61 -20.73
N PRO A 6 -31.25 14.36 -21.67
CA PRO A 6 -30.87 13.80 -22.95
C PRO A 6 -29.54 13.05 -22.85
N SER A 7 -29.60 11.78 -23.21
CA SER A 7 -28.50 10.94 -23.66
C SER A 7 -27.70 11.62 -24.78
N PHE A 8 -26.38 11.72 -24.64
CA PHE A 8 -25.48 12.05 -25.75
C PHE A 8 -24.70 10.81 -26.18
N ARG A 9 -25.11 10.27 -27.33
CA ARG A 9 -24.38 9.31 -28.17
C ARG A 9 -23.46 10.08 -29.10
N TRP A 10 -22.21 9.64 -29.28
CA TRP A 10 -21.42 9.95 -30.48
C TRP A 10 -20.88 8.65 -31.08
N ASN A 11 -21.30 8.39 -32.32
CA ASN A 11 -20.81 7.34 -33.20
C ASN A 11 -19.69 7.88 -34.11
N ALA A 12 -18.58 7.14 -34.12
CA ALA A 12 -17.81 6.64 -35.26
C ALA A 12 -17.12 7.53 -36.32
N ALA A 13 -15.93 7.02 -36.71
CA ALA A 13 -15.11 7.19 -37.94
C ALA A 13 -13.99 8.25 -37.87
N LEU A 14 -12.71 8.02 -38.24
CA LEU A 14 -12.06 6.95 -39.02
C LEU A 14 -10.50 6.99 -38.87
N LEU A 15 -9.85 5.81 -38.86
CA LEU A 15 -8.44 5.42 -39.22
C LEU A 15 -7.21 6.12 -38.55
N ALA A 16 -6.08 5.47 -38.18
CA ALA A 16 -5.39 4.24 -38.59
C ALA A 16 -4.51 3.70 -37.42
N ALA A 17 -4.61 2.43 -37.00
CA ALA A 17 -3.89 1.21 -37.45
C ALA A 17 -2.42 1.05 -36.94
N THR A 18 -2.22 0.22 -35.89
CA THR A 18 -1.20 -0.86 -35.86
C THR A 18 -1.41 -1.86 -34.71
N LEU A 19 -1.70 -3.11 -35.12
CA LEU A 19 -1.60 -4.45 -34.53
C LEU A 19 -1.89 -4.73 -33.02
N MET A 20 -3.01 -5.43 -32.82
CA MET A 20 -3.22 -6.39 -31.72
C MET A 20 -2.74 -7.79 -32.12
N LEU A 21 -2.16 -8.54 -31.17
CA LEU A 21 -2.08 -10.00 -31.22
C LEU A 21 -2.89 -10.56 -30.05
N VAL A 22 -3.91 -11.35 -30.40
CA VAL A 22 -4.89 -11.98 -29.52
C VAL A 22 -4.34 -13.32 -29.04
N SER A 23 -4.29 -13.55 -27.73
CA SER A 23 -4.22 -14.91 -27.17
C SER A 23 -5.63 -15.39 -26.85
N ALA A 24 -6.10 -16.37 -27.62
CA ALA A 24 -7.34 -17.08 -27.35
C ALA A 24 -7.09 -18.13 -26.24
N CYS A 25 -7.78 -18.00 -25.12
CA CYS A 25 -7.91 -19.03 -24.10
C CYS A 25 -9.15 -19.87 -24.45
N GLY A 26 -8.96 -21.12 -24.89
CA GLY A 26 -10.04 -22.06 -25.16
C GLY A 26 -10.29 -22.96 -23.96
N GLY A 27 -11.53 -22.98 -23.47
CA GLY A 27 -12.00 -23.91 -22.45
C GLY A 27 -13.36 -24.53 -22.81
N GLY A 28 -13.43 -25.87 -22.74
CA GLY A 28 -14.44 -26.63 -21.98
C GLY A 28 -15.75 -27.12 -22.64
N GLY A 29 -15.96 -28.45 -22.58
CA GLY A 29 -17.26 -29.16 -22.46
C GLY A 29 -17.63 -30.13 -23.61
N GLY A 30 -18.11 -31.38 -23.45
CA GLY A 30 -18.43 -32.23 -22.29
C GLY A 30 -19.22 -33.51 -22.69
N SER A 31 -19.36 -34.46 -21.74
CA SER A 31 -20.33 -35.61 -21.64
C SER A 31 -20.01 -36.93 -22.37
N ALA A 32 -20.26 -38.17 -21.87
CA ALA A 32 -21.08 -38.71 -20.75
C ALA A 32 -20.50 -40.08 -20.23
N ALA A 33 -20.61 -40.39 -18.93
CA ALA A 33 -21.42 -41.44 -18.25
C ALA A 33 -21.02 -42.93 -18.45
N ASP A 34 -20.49 -43.58 -17.40
CA ASP A 34 -21.13 -44.68 -16.62
C ASP A 34 -20.13 -45.31 -15.61
N ASP A 35 -20.64 -45.69 -14.43
CA ASP A 35 -19.99 -46.33 -13.27
C ASP A 35 -20.32 -47.86 -13.26
N PRO A 36 -19.92 -48.73 -12.30
CA PRO A 36 -18.68 -48.94 -11.52
C PRO A 36 -18.07 -50.35 -11.78
N THR A 37 -16.84 -50.63 -11.32
CA THR A 37 -16.52 -51.81 -10.46
C THR A 37 -15.03 -51.91 -10.10
N ALA A 38 -14.80 -52.45 -8.91
CA ALA A 38 -13.52 -52.59 -8.22
C ALA A 38 -12.57 -53.62 -8.83
N THR A 39 -11.26 -53.39 -8.74
CA THR A 39 -10.29 -54.39 -8.25
C THR A 39 -8.91 -53.78 -7.98
N THR A 40 -8.38 -54.11 -6.81
CA THR A 40 -6.96 -54.05 -6.43
C THR A 40 -6.12 -54.98 -7.30
N ALA A 41 -5.01 -54.50 -7.86
CA ALA A 41 -3.82 -55.33 -8.12
C ALA A 41 -2.58 -54.45 -8.32
N ASP A 42 -1.61 -54.70 -7.45
CA ASP A 42 -0.20 -54.36 -7.54
C ASP A 42 0.43 -55.13 -8.72
N THR A 43 1.15 -54.46 -9.62
CA THR A 43 2.19 -55.11 -10.43
C THR A 43 3.16 -54.09 -11.04
N THR A 44 4.41 -54.22 -10.62
CA THR A 44 5.65 -53.83 -11.29
C THR A 44 5.61 -54.04 -12.80
N SER A 45 5.95 -53.01 -13.58
CA SER A 45 6.37 -53.20 -14.98
C SER A 45 7.58 -52.33 -15.31
N THR A 46 8.64 -53.06 -15.62
CA THR A 46 9.91 -52.68 -16.22
C THR A 46 9.82 -51.76 -17.43
N THR A 47 10.77 -50.85 -17.45
CA THR A 47 11.36 -50.09 -18.57
C THR A 47 11.34 -50.78 -19.94
N THR A 48 10.77 -50.10 -20.92
CA THR A 48 11.22 -50.15 -22.33
C THR A 48 11.41 -48.74 -22.84
N THR A 49 12.68 -48.38 -22.98
CA THR A 49 13.21 -47.15 -23.57
C THR A 49 12.84 -47.09 -25.05
N SER A 50 12.07 -46.08 -25.45
CA SER A 50 12.01 -45.65 -26.85
C SER A 50 12.79 -44.34 -27.00
N THR A 51 13.92 -44.44 -27.70
CA THR A 51 14.80 -43.34 -28.04
C THR A 51 14.18 -42.53 -29.18
N THR A 52 13.52 -41.43 -28.83
CA THR A 52 13.31 -40.32 -29.76
C THR A 52 14.22 -39.18 -29.33
N SER A 53 15.23 -38.92 -30.15
CA SER A 53 16.15 -37.80 -30.02
C SER A 53 15.41 -36.48 -30.24
N THR A 54 14.83 -35.94 -29.18
CA THR A 54 14.65 -34.50 -29.04
C THR A 54 15.80 -34.00 -28.17
N THR A 55 16.60 -33.08 -28.70
CA THR A 55 17.57 -32.28 -27.95
C THR A 55 16.87 -31.74 -26.71
N GLN A 56 17.11 -32.38 -25.56
CA GLN A 56 16.58 -31.95 -24.28
C GLN A 56 17.19 -30.57 -24.01
N ALA A 57 16.37 -29.52 -24.11
CA ALA A 57 16.74 -28.22 -23.60
C ALA A 57 17.22 -28.41 -22.16
N ALA A 58 18.41 -27.89 -21.84
CA ALA A 58 18.92 -27.91 -20.47
C ALA A 58 17.80 -27.45 -19.52
N PRO A 59 17.62 -28.08 -18.33
CA PRO A 59 16.57 -27.67 -17.41
C PRO A 59 16.75 -26.17 -17.11
N SER A 60 15.79 -25.36 -17.57
CA SER A 60 15.82 -23.94 -17.31
C SER A 60 15.66 -23.73 -15.80
N LEU A 61 16.68 -23.20 -15.12
CA LEU A 61 16.54 -22.88 -13.71
C LEU A 61 15.50 -21.78 -13.53
N SER A 62 14.45 -22.08 -12.78
CA SER A 62 13.40 -21.12 -12.49
C SER A 62 13.33 -20.83 -11.00
N LEU A 63 13.45 -19.56 -10.65
CA LEU A 63 13.14 -19.05 -9.32
C LEU A 63 11.62 -18.87 -9.21
N THR A 64 11.03 -19.41 -8.16
CA THR A 64 9.60 -19.34 -7.89
C THR A 64 9.33 -18.84 -6.47
N GLY A 65 8.15 -18.31 -6.23
CA GLY A 65 7.71 -17.94 -4.88
C GLY A 65 6.39 -17.18 -4.90
N VAL A 66 5.93 -16.79 -3.73
CA VAL A 66 4.75 -15.93 -3.55
C VAL A 66 5.16 -14.66 -2.80
N ALA A 67 4.69 -13.51 -3.27
CA ALA A 67 4.85 -12.24 -2.58
C ALA A 67 3.54 -11.82 -1.90
N ALA A 68 3.57 -11.61 -0.58
CA ALA A 68 2.36 -11.35 0.20
C ALA A 68 2.59 -10.62 1.53
N THR A 69 1.58 -9.87 1.98
CA THR A 69 1.54 -9.14 3.27
C THR A 69 0.41 -9.60 4.20
N GLY A 70 -0.06 -10.85 4.05
CA GLY A 70 -1.38 -11.33 4.53
C GLY A 70 -2.43 -11.37 3.40
N VAL A 71 -2.14 -10.64 2.33
CA VAL A 71 -2.81 -10.73 1.03
C VAL A 71 -1.74 -10.76 -0.07
N PRO A 72 -2.06 -11.30 -1.27
CA PRO A 72 -1.17 -11.26 -2.41
C PRO A 72 -0.74 -9.83 -2.77
N LEU A 73 0.54 -9.63 -3.10
CA LEU A 73 0.99 -8.43 -3.80
C LEU A 73 0.76 -8.63 -5.31
N LEU A 74 -0.32 -8.06 -5.84
CA LEU A 74 -0.77 -8.26 -7.22
C LEU A 74 0.01 -7.38 -8.20
N GLY A 75 0.51 -7.97 -9.30
CA GLY A 75 1.24 -7.24 -10.34
C GLY A 75 2.54 -6.57 -9.87
N ALA A 76 3.07 -6.97 -8.72
CA ALA A 76 4.26 -6.39 -8.12
C ALA A 76 5.50 -6.72 -8.95
N THR A 77 6.43 -5.76 -9.05
CA THR A 77 7.69 -5.93 -9.77
C THR A 77 8.68 -6.71 -8.92
N VAL A 78 9.25 -7.77 -9.50
CA VAL A 78 10.28 -8.61 -8.89
C VAL A 78 11.63 -8.29 -9.52
N ARG A 79 12.64 -7.99 -8.70
CA ARG A 79 14.03 -7.78 -9.12
C ARG A 79 14.95 -8.64 -8.28
N VAL A 80 16.07 -9.07 -8.86
CA VAL A 80 17.07 -9.88 -8.15
C VAL A 80 18.45 -9.36 -8.46
N VAL A 81 19.28 -9.28 -7.42
CA VAL A 81 20.72 -9.07 -7.54
C VAL A 81 21.45 -10.28 -6.97
N ASP A 82 22.64 -10.53 -7.51
CA ASP A 82 23.50 -11.64 -7.08
C ASP A 82 24.38 -11.24 -5.89
N SER A 83 25.28 -12.16 -5.49
CA SER A 83 26.18 -11.95 -4.35
C SER A 83 27.14 -10.76 -4.49
N ILE A 84 27.39 -10.27 -5.70
CA ILE A 84 28.24 -9.09 -5.96
C ILE A 84 27.41 -7.83 -6.22
N GLY A 85 26.08 -7.92 -6.05
CA GLY A 85 25.14 -6.83 -6.29
C GLY A 85 24.81 -6.59 -7.76
N ALA A 86 25.22 -7.49 -8.66
CA ALA A 86 24.90 -7.37 -10.08
C ALA A 86 23.45 -7.82 -10.34
N PRO A 87 22.67 -7.11 -11.16
CA PRO A 87 21.33 -7.54 -11.55
C PRO A 87 21.37 -8.92 -12.23
N VAL A 88 20.45 -9.79 -11.84
CA VAL A 88 20.25 -11.09 -12.48
C VAL A 88 19.27 -10.93 -13.63
N SER A 89 19.66 -11.37 -14.82
CA SER A 89 18.79 -11.36 -15.99
C SER A 89 17.94 -12.62 -16.08
N PHE A 90 16.70 -12.43 -16.52
CA PHE A 90 15.67 -13.44 -16.74
C PHE A 90 15.26 -13.49 -18.19
N LEU A 91 14.60 -14.58 -18.57
CA LEU A 91 13.88 -14.68 -19.83
C LEU A 91 12.41 -14.29 -19.58
N ASP A 92 11.91 -13.33 -20.35
CA ASP A 92 10.49 -13.01 -20.38
C ASP A 92 9.69 -14.07 -21.17
N ALA A 93 8.37 -13.88 -21.29
CA ALA A 93 7.49 -14.81 -22.01
C ALA A 93 7.85 -14.96 -23.50
N SER A 94 8.56 -13.99 -24.09
CA SER A 94 9.03 -14.02 -25.48
C SER A 94 10.44 -14.61 -25.63
N GLY A 95 11.11 -14.91 -24.51
CA GLY A 95 12.50 -15.39 -24.47
C GLY A 95 13.54 -14.27 -24.53
N ALA A 96 13.14 -13.00 -24.38
CA ALA A 96 14.06 -11.87 -24.33
C ALA A 96 14.61 -11.65 -22.91
N LEU A 97 15.78 -11.02 -22.84
CA LEU A 97 16.41 -10.69 -21.55
C LEU A 97 15.65 -9.56 -20.85
N ALA A 98 15.25 -9.80 -19.61
CA ALA A 98 14.66 -8.82 -18.71
C ALA A 98 15.42 -8.81 -17.38
N ASN A 99 15.49 -7.66 -16.71
CA ASN A 99 16.10 -7.54 -15.37
C ASN A 99 15.05 -7.45 -14.26
N SER A 100 13.78 -7.68 -14.61
CA SER A 100 12.66 -7.73 -13.69
C SER A 100 11.59 -8.68 -14.23
N GLY A 101 10.82 -9.27 -13.33
CA GLY A 101 9.55 -9.91 -13.65
C GLY A 101 8.40 -9.31 -12.85
N THR A 102 7.24 -9.94 -12.92
CA THR A 102 6.05 -9.52 -12.17
C THR A 102 5.43 -10.69 -11.42
N THR A 103 4.75 -10.38 -10.32
CA THR A 103 3.86 -11.33 -9.67
C THR A 103 2.55 -11.42 -10.43
N SER A 104 1.93 -12.60 -10.34
CA SER A 104 0.61 -12.89 -10.87
C SER A 104 -0.44 -11.95 -10.27
N PRO A 105 -1.31 -11.34 -11.09
CA PRO A 105 -2.43 -10.52 -10.62
C PRO A 105 -3.55 -11.36 -9.97
N ALA A 106 -3.46 -12.70 -9.97
CA ALA A 106 -4.46 -13.56 -9.34
C ALA A 106 -4.12 -13.90 -7.88
N ASP A 107 -2.85 -14.20 -7.60
CA ASP A 107 -2.44 -14.85 -6.34
C ASP A 107 -1.08 -14.41 -5.81
N GLY A 108 -0.40 -13.46 -6.48
CA GLY A 108 0.91 -12.95 -6.05
C GLY A 108 2.06 -13.93 -6.26
N ALA A 109 1.82 -15.08 -6.91
CA ALA A 109 2.87 -16.03 -7.28
C ALA A 109 3.74 -15.46 -8.41
N TYR A 110 5.02 -15.80 -8.43
CA TYR A 110 5.92 -15.40 -9.50
C TYR A 110 6.81 -16.56 -9.92
N ARG A 111 7.23 -16.54 -11.18
CA ARG A 111 8.20 -17.49 -11.76
C ARG A 111 9.13 -16.74 -12.70
N LEU A 112 10.42 -16.72 -12.37
CA LEU A 112 11.46 -16.09 -13.16
C LEU A 112 12.37 -17.17 -13.73
N VAL A 113 12.46 -17.24 -15.06
CA VAL A 113 13.36 -18.18 -15.75
C VAL A 113 14.72 -17.49 -15.89
N LEU A 114 15.77 -18.06 -15.30
CA LEU A 114 17.10 -17.46 -15.33
C LEU A 114 17.71 -17.55 -16.74
N ALA A 115 18.28 -16.43 -17.21
CA ALA A 115 18.93 -16.37 -18.52
C ALA A 115 20.27 -17.13 -18.55
N THR A 116 20.93 -17.28 -17.41
CA THR A 116 22.18 -18.03 -17.25
C THR A 116 21.98 -19.22 -16.33
N GLY A 117 22.65 -20.33 -16.63
CA GLY A 117 22.46 -21.61 -15.94
C GLY A 117 23.03 -21.71 -14.51
N SER A 118 23.66 -20.66 -13.96
CA SER A 118 24.17 -20.65 -12.58
C SER A 118 24.40 -19.21 -12.09
N PRO A 119 23.45 -18.57 -11.38
CA PRO A 119 23.71 -17.26 -10.79
C PRO A 119 24.61 -17.37 -9.56
N ARG A 120 25.31 -16.28 -9.22
CA ARG A 120 26.12 -16.22 -7.99
C ARG A 120 25.21 -16.07 -6.78
N VAL A 121 25.31 -17.01 -5.84
CA VAL A 121 24.51 -17.00 -4.61
C VAL A 121 25.30 -16.36 -3.44
N PRO A 122 24.62 -15.73 -2.46
CA PRO A 122 23.17 -15.62 -2.29
C PRO A 122 22.52 -14.71 -3.35
N LEU A 123 21.29 -15.04 -3.75
CA LEU A 123 20.43 -14.10 -4.46
C LEU A 123 19.73 -13.22 -3.44
N PHE A 124 19.74 -11.91 -3.68
CA PHE A 124 18.98 -10.94 -2.92
C PHE A 124 17.81 -10.49 -3.78
N ILE A 125 16.59 -10.66 -3.28
CA ILE A 125 15.35 -10.52 -4.05
C ILE A 125 14.56 -9.33 -3.48
N GLN A 126 14.10 -8.45 -4.35
CA GLN A 126 13.20 -7.35 -4.04
C GLN A 126 11.87 -7.57 -4.76
N VAL A 127 10.77 -7.37 -4.04
CA VAL A 127 9.43 -7.21 -4.63
C VAL A 127 8.90 -5.85 -4.24
N ALA A 128 8.53 -5.04 -5.23
CA ALA A 128 7.93 -3.72 -5.06
C ALA A 128 6.54 -3.70 -5.71
N GLY A 129 5.51 -3.33 -4.94
CA GLY A 129 4.13 -3.26 -5.39
C GLY A 129 3.29 -2.44 -4.43
N ILE A 130 1.98 -2.72 -4.39
CA ILE A 130 1.06 -2.10 -3.43
C ILE A 130 0.32 -3.19 -2.64
N ASP A 131 -0.05 -2.87 -1.40
CA ASP A 131 -0.96 -3.70 -0.61
C ASP A 131 -2.43 -3.40 -0.94
N ALA A 132 -3.37 -4.04 -0.23
CA ALA A 132 -4.79 -3.88 -0.50
C ALA A 132 -5.36 -2.51 -0.09
N THR A 133 -4.58 -1.68 0.61
CA THR A 133 -4.92 -0.27 0.90
C THR A 133 -4.46 0.68 -0.20
N GLY A 134 -3.76 0.17 -1.21
CA GLY A 134 -3.05 0.99 -2.19
C GLY A 134 -1.74 1.56 -1.65
N ALA A 135 -1.31 1.18 -0.45
CA ALA A 135 -0.05 1.66 0.10
C ALA A 135 1.12 0.91 -0.58
N PRO A 136 2.19 1.63 -0.95
CA PRO A 136 3.34 1.04 -1.60
C PRO A 136 4.10 0.18 -0.59
N VAL A 137 4.53 -0.99 -1.05
CA VAL A 137 5.22 -1.98 -0.24
C VAL A 137 6.44 -2.47 -1.01
N VAL A 138 7.60 -2.41 -0.34
CA VAL A 138 8.85 -2.99 -0.83
C VAL A 138 9.31 -4.02 0.19
N LEU A 139 9.29 -5.29 -0.20
CA LEU A 139 9.72 -6.41 0.61
C LEU A 139 10.92 -7.09 -0.02
N HIS A 140 11.70 -7.73 0.84
CA HIS A 140 12.88 -8.44 0.39
C HIS A 140 12.92 -9.87 0.92
N SER A 141 13.64 -10.69 0.18
CA SER A 141 13.91 -12.08 0.52
C SER A 141 15.30 -12.46 0.02
N LEU A 142 15.70 -13.69 0.27
CA LEU A 142 16.97 -14.22 -0.17
C LEU A 142 16.83 -15.67 -0.63
N LEU A 143 17.76 -16.11 -1.47
CA LEU A 143 17.97 -17.52 -1.78
C LEU A 143 19.45 -17.85 -1.59
N GLN A 144 19.76 -18.79 -0.70
CA GLN A 144 21.15 -19.11 -0.35
C GLN A 144 21.83 -20.08 -1.34
N THR A 145 21.06 -20.91 -2.04
CA THR A 145 21.58 -21.95 -2.93
C THR A 145 20.82 -21.95 -4.26
N ALA A 146 21.50 -22.25 -5.36
CA ALA A 146 20.89 -22.39 -6.69
C ALA A 146 20.45 -23.85 -6.97
N THR A 147 20.14 -24.61 -5.92
CA THR A 147 19.67 -26.00 -6.02
C THR A 147 18.17 -26.03 -6.28
N LEU A 148 17.73 -26.84 -7.24
CA LEU A 148 16.30 -27.01 -7.51
C LEU A 148 15.61 -27.81 -6.38
N PRO A 149 14.37 -27.46 -6.01
CA PRO A 149 13.60 -26.31 -6.49
C PRO A 149 14.10 -24.99 -5.89
N MET A 150 14.23 -23.95 -6.72
CA MET A 150 14.59 -22.60 -6.25
C MET A 150 13.31 -21.88 -5.83
N VAL A 151 13.03 -21.89 -4.52
CA VAL A 151 11.86 -21.25 -3.91
C VAL A 151 12.31 -20.07 -3.04
N ALA A 152 11.69 -18.92 -3.22
CA ALA A 152 11.90 -17.75 -2.36
C ALA A 152 10.59 -16.97 -2.17
N ASN A 153 9.88 -17.23 -1.09
CA ASN A 153 8.72 -16.43 -0.70
C ASN A 153 9.17 -15.04 -0.25
N VAL A 154 8.34 -14.03 -0.50
CA VAL A 154 8.65 -12.64 -0.18
C VAL A 154 7.54 -12.08 0.73
N THR A 155 7.84 -11.97 2.01
CA THR A 155 6.87 -11.63 3.06
C THR A 155 7.45 -10.61 4.05
N PRO A 156 6.63 -9.97 4.90
CA PRO A 156 7.13 -9.15 6.00
C PRO A 156 8.14 -9.88 6.91
N THR A 157 7.98 -11.20 7.11
CA THR A 157 8.93 -12.01 7.89
C THR A 157 10.26 -12.23 7.19
N THR A 158 10.29 -12.47 5.87
CA THR A 158 11.57 -12.56 5.14
C THR A 158 12.27 -11.21 5.11
N ASN A 159 11.51 -10.12 4.92
CA ASN A 159 12.06 -8.76 4.93
C ASN A 159 12.68 -8.41 6.29
N ALA A 160 12.02 -8.78 7.40
CA ALA A 160 12.55 -8.63 8.75
C ALA A 160 13.86 -9.41 8.96
N THR A 161 13.89 -10.69 8.56
CA THR A 161 15.11 -11.51 8.69
C THR A 161 16.26 -10.94 7.85
N VAL A 162 15.99 -10.52 6.62
CA VAL A 162 16.98 -9.85 5.76
C VAL A 162 17.48 -8.55 6.39
N ALA A 163 16.59 -7.72 6.96
CA ALA A 163 16.96 -6.47 7.62
C ALA A 163 17.92 -6.70 8.80
N LEU A 164 17.66 -7.74 9.62
CA LEU A 164 18.55 -8.12 10.71
C LEU A 164 19.95 -8.51 10.23
N LEU A 165 20.04 -9.26 9.12
CA LEU A 165 21.31 -9.68 8.53
C LEU A 165 22.07 -8.49 7.93
N LEU A 166 21.39 -7.64 7.17
CA LEU A 166 22.02 -6.49 6.53
C LEU A 166 22.43 -5.40 7.54
N GLY A 167 21.73 -5.35 8.68
CA GLY A 167 21.90 -4.35 9.73
C GLY A 167 21.41 -2.96 9.36
N ALA A 168 20.55 -2.88 8.35
CA ALA A 168 19.99 -1.65 7.79
C ALA A 168 18.67 -1.98 7.07
N ASN A 169 17.94 -0.96 6.66
CA ASN A 169 16.79 -1.13 5.77
C ASN A 169 17.21 -1.84 4.46
N PRO A 170 16.67 -3.03 4.13
CA PRO A 170 17.07 -3.78 2.94
C PRO A 170 16.93 -2.99 1.63
N LYS A 171 15.96 -2.06 1.57
CA LYS A 171 15.73 -1.20 0.40
C LYS A 171 16.96 -0.36 0.07
N THR A 172 17.60 0.24 1.06
CA THR A 172 18.76 1.13 0.83
C THR A 172 19.97 0.33 0.36
N VAL A 173 20.15 -0.87 0.91
CA VAL A 173 21.19 -1.81 0.51
C VAL A 173 20.94 -2.32 -0.92
N PHE A 174 19.70 -2.67 -1.27
CA PHE A 174 19.36 -3.18 -2.61
C PHE A 174 19.52 -2.11 -3.69
N ALA A 175 19.10 -0.87 -3.41
CA ALA A 175 19.20 0.25 -4.35
C ALA A 175 20.64 0.56 -4.76
N ASP A 176 21.61 0.27 -3.88
CA ASP A 176 23.04 0.45 -4.11
C ASP A 176 23.82 -0.87 -3.91
N ALA A 177 23.27 -1.97 -4.45
CA ALA A 177 23.73 -3.32 -4.18
C ALA A 177 25.22 -3.56 -4.50
N ILE A 178 25.72 -2.96 -5.59
CA ILE A 178 27.12 -3.10 -6.01
C ILE A 178 28.07 -2.57 -4.93
N ASN A 179 27.80 -1.37 -4.41
CA ASN A 179 28.62 -0.76 -3.35
C ASN A 179 28.40 -1.44 -1.98
N ASN A 180 27.28 -2.17 -1.83
CA ASN A 180 26.93 -2.90 -0.62
C ASN A 180 27.18 -4.41 -0.69
N ALA A 181 27.92 -4.91 -1.69
CA ALA A 181 28.17 -6.33 -1.90
C ALA A 181 28.73 -7.05 -0.65
N SER A 182 29.57 -6.37 0.14
CA SER A 182 30.10 -6.90 1.40
C SER A 182 29.02 -7.16 2.46
N SER A 183 27.96 -6.35 2.49
CA SER A 183 26.80 -6.57 3.36
C SER A 183 25.91 -7.70 2.84
N ILE A 184 25.77 -7.82 1.51
CA ILE A 184 24.99 -8.89 0.84
C ILE A 184 25.61 -10.26 1.12
N ALA A 185 26.93 -10.36 1.26
CA ALA A 185 27.62 -11.63 1.54
C ALA A 185 27.09 -12.34 2.81
N LEU A 186 26.65 -11.61 3.85
CA LEU A 186 26.12 -12.24 5.07
C LEU A 186 24.79 -12.97 4.84
N LEU A 187 24.04 -12.63 3.78
CA LEU A 187 22.83 -13.36 3.36
C LEU A 187 23.14 -14.82 2.97
N GLY A 188 24.39 -15.12 2.60
CA GLY A 188 24.87 -16.47 2.28
C GLY A 188 25.26 -17.30 3.51
N ASN A 189 25.28 -16.72 4.71
CA ASN A 189 25.65 -17.43 5.93
C ASN A 189 24.43 -18.15 6.55
N ALA A 190 24.34 -19.47 6.36
CA ALA A 190 23.23 -20.29 6.85
C ALA A 190 23.02 -20.20 8.37
N THR A 191 24.10 -20.12 9.16
CA THR A 191 24.02 -19.99 10.62
C THR A 191 23.41 -18.65 11.02
N ALA A 192 23.87 -17.56 10.39
CA ALA A 192 23.33 -16.22 10.65
C ALA A 192 21.85 -16.11 10.22
N VAL A 193 21.49 -16.64 9.05
CA VAL A 193 20.10 -16.69 8.56
C VAL A 193 19.21 -17.45 9.54
N THR A 194 19.66 -18.62 10.01
CA THR A 194 18.92 -19.43 10.99
C THR A 194 18.73 -18.65 12.29
N ALA A 195 19.79 -18.06 12.84
CA ALA A 195 19.72 -17.29 14.09
C ALA A 195 18.79 -16.07 13.97
N ALA A 196 18.84 -15.34 12.85
CA ALA A 196 17.94 -14.21 12.60
C ALA A 196 16.48 -14.66 12.42
N SER A 197 16.23 -15.76 11.70
CA SER A 197 14.90 -16.35 11.53
C SER A 197 14.32 -16.82 12.87
N ASP A 198 15.11 -17.50 13.69
CA ASP A 198 14.69 -18.00 15.01
C ASP A 198 14.40 -16.86 15.99
N LEU A 199 15.13 -15.75 15.92
CA LEU A 199 14.79 -14.55 16.70
C LEU A 199 13.43 -14.00 16.28
N VAL A 200 13.18 -13.85 14.98
CA VAL A 200 11.87 -13.38 14.47
C VAL A 200 10.76 -14.31 14.95
N LYS A 201 10.92 -15.64 14.76
CA LYS A 201 9.96 -16.66 15.25
C LYS A 201 9.72 -16.56 16.75
N THR A 202 10.75 -16.29 17.54
CA THR A 202 10.64 -16.11 18.99
C THR A 202 9.77 -14.89 19.33
N ILE A 203 9.99 -13.76 18.66
CA ILE A 203 9.24 -12.53 18.87
C ILE A 203 7.77 -12.71 18.48
N ILE A 204 7.49 -13.36 17.35
CA ILE A 204 6.12 -13.55 16.83
C ILE A 204 5.47 -14.87 17.26
N LYS A 205 6.05 -15.59 18.23
CA LYS A 205 5.60 -16.93 18.64
C LYS A 205 4.11 -16.99 18.95
N THR A 206 3.59 -15.93 19.57
CA THR A 206 2.17 -15.83 19.91
C THR A 206 1.29 -15.80 18.66
N ASN A 207 1.66 -15.01 17.65
CA ASN A 207 0.94 -14.94 16.38
C ASN A 207 1.03 -16.25 15.58
N LEU A 208 2.18 -16.93 15.63
CA LEU A 208 2.32 -18.27 15.03
C LEU A 208 1.37 -19.27 15.70
N THR A 209 1.25 -19.20 17.03
CA THR A 209 0.32 -20.05 17.80
C THR A 209 -1.13 -19.74 17.45
N ASP A 210 -1.50 -18.45 17.33
CA ASP A 210 -2.83 -18.01 16.91
C ASP A 210 -3.18 -18.51 15.50
N ALA A 211 -2.18 -18.58 14.63
CA ALA A 211 -2.27 -19.13 13.28
C ALA A 211 -2.21 -20.67 13.21
N LYS A 212 -2.26 -21.35 14.37
CA LYS A 212 -2.20 -22.81 14.50
C LYS A 212 -0.88 -23.45 14.04
N ILE A 213 0.21 -22.68 14.02
CA ILE A 213 1.57 -23.21 13.81
C ILE A 213 2.15 -23.60 15.17
N THR A 214 2.05 -24.89 15.49
CA THR A 214 2.47 -25.42 16.79
C THR A 214 3.96 -25.76 16.87
N ASP A 215 4.62 -25.97 15.72
CA ASP A 215 6.05 -26.26 15.61
C ASP A 215 6.75 -25.24 14.70
N SER A 216 7.12 -24.09 15.27
CA SER A 216 7.79 -23.03 14.53
C SER A 216 9.21 -23.39 14.05
N LYS A 217 9.80 -24.49 14.55
CA LYS A 217 11.12 -24.94 14.08
C LYS A 217 11.08 -25.49 12.67
N LYS A 218 9.94 -26.05 12.26
CA LYS A 218 9.71 -26.56 10.89
C LYS A 218 9.29 -25.48 9.91
N LEU A 219 8.94 -24.29 10.40
CA LEU A 219 8.53 -23.18 9.57
C LEU A 219 9.75 -22.57 8.88
N ASP A 220 9.79 -22.63 7.55
CA ASP A 220 10.75 -21.90 6.74
C ASP A 220 10.07 -20.63 6.19
N PHE A 221 10.58 -19.45 6.54
CA PHE A 221 10.05 -18.20 5.99
C PHE A 221 10.35 -18.02 4.51
N PHE A 222 11.44 -18.62 4.02
CA PHE A 222 12.00 -18.38 2.69
C PHE A 222 11.57 -19.45 1.69
N GLN A 223 11.77 -20.74 1.99
CA GLN A 223 11.71 -21.81 0.97
C GLN A 223 10.53 -22.78 1.15
N ASP A 224 9.49 -22.41 1.92
CA ASP A 224 8.27 -23.22 2.02
C ASP A 224 7.49 -23.21 0.70
N ALA A 225 7.58 -24.30 -0.06
CA ALA A 225 6.90 -24.48 -1.33
C ALA A 225 5.36 -24.57 -1.21
N ALA A 226 4.83 -24.81 -0.01
CA ALA A 226 3.39 -24.84 0.25
C ALA A 226 2.82 -23.48 0.66
N PHE A 227 3.66 -22.45 0.80
CA PHE A 227 3.21 -21.12 1.18
C PHE A 227 2.29 -20.53 0.09
N ALA A 228 1.14 -20.01 0.52
CA ALA A 228 0.19 -19.30 -0.32
C ALA A 228 -0.47 -18.17 0.49
N ALA A 229 -0.83 -17.10 -0.21
CA ALA A 229 -1.53 -15.96 0.39
C ALA A 229 -3.03 -16.25 0.54
N ASN A 230 -3.39 -17.13 1.47
CA ASN A 230 -4.72 -17.72 1.63
C ASN A 230 -5.29 -17.63 3.07
N LYS A 231 -4.72 -16.77 3.92
CA LYS A 231 -5.10 -16.59 5.34
C LYS A 231 -5.06 -17.87 6.15
N SER A 232 -4.12 -18.76 5.83
CA SER A 232 -3.82 -19.96 6.60
C SER A 232 -2.32 -20.04 6.91
N GLY A 233 -1.94 -20.84 7.90
CA GLY A 233 -0.54 -21.03 8.29
C GLY A 233 0.18 -19.69 8.50
N LEU A 234 1.33 -19.50 7.84
CA LEU A 234 2.12 -18.27 7.98
C LEU A 234 1.34 -17.03 7.53
N ASP A 235 0.55 -17.13 6.46
CA ASP A 235 -0.21 -15.98 5.93
C ASP A 235 -1.27 -15.49 6.93
N ALA A 236 -1.88 -16.40 7.69
CA ALA A 236 -2.75 -16.01 8.81
C ALA A 236 -1.97 -15.23 9.89
N ALA A 237 -0.74 -15.65 10.24
CA ALA A 237 0.06 -14.91 11.20
C ALA A 237 0.39 -13.49 10.69
N LEU A 238 0.70 -13.36 9.39
CA LEU A 238 0.99 -12.08 8.74
C LEU A 238 -0.22 -11.14 8.74
N GLU A 239 -1.45 -11.66 8.63
CA GLU A 239 -2.68 -10.85 8.74
C GLU A 239 -2.80 -10.14 10.09
N GLY A 240 -2.34 -10.77 11.18
CA GLY A 240 -2.38 -10.18 12.52
C GLY A 240 -1.16 -9.33 12.89
N LEU A 241 -0.11 -9.32 12.07
CA LEU A 241 1.18 -8.70 12.39
C LEU A 241 1.41 -7.41 11.61
N ARG A 242 1.96 -6.41 12.30
CA ARG A 242 2.62 -5.26 11.70
C ARG A 242 4.11 -5.40 11.94
N ILE A 243 4.87 -5.45 10.85
CA ILE A 243 6.32 -5.49 10.84
C ILE A 243 6.79 -4.30 10.00
N GLN A 244 7.57 -3.41 10.60
CA GLN A 244 8.00 -2.18 9.95
C GLN A 244 9.44 -1.85 10.30
N ILE A 245 10.12 -1.18 9.37
CA ILE A 245 11.45 -0.62 9.59
C ILE A 245 11.30 0.90 9.65
N VAL A 246 11.74 1.48 10.75
CA VAL A 246 11.64 2.93 11.00
C VAL A 246 13.01 3.49 11.35
N LYS A 247 13.17 4.80 11.25
CA LYS A 247 14.33 5.50 11.81
C LYS A 247 14.01 5.99 13.22
N SER A 248 14.90 5.71 14.16
CA SER A 248 14.88 6.35 15.47
C SER A 248 15.22 7.85 15.35
N ALA A 249 14.91 8.61 16.40
CA ALA A 249 15.31 10.02 16.50
C ALA A 249 16.83 10.25 16.40
N GLY A 250 17.65 9.22 16.68
CA GLY A 250 19.11 9.24 16.51
C GLY A 250 19.58 8.75 15.14
N GLY A 251 18.69 8.61 14.16
CA GLY A 251 19.01 8.19 12.79
C GLY A 251 19.27 6.69 12.59
N ARG A 252 19.21 5.87 13.65
CA ARG A 252 19.40 4.41 13.57
C ARG A 252 18.17 3.71 13.01
N ASP A 253 18.38 2.71 12.17
CA ASP A 253 17.30 1.85 11.66
C ASP A 253 16.84 0.86 12.75
N LEU A 254 15.55 0.90 13.05
CA LEU A 254 14.88 0.01 13.99
C LEU A 254 13.89 -0.90 13.27
N LEU A 255 13.93 -2.18 13.58
CA LEU A 255 12.89 -3.14 13.19
C LEU A 255 11.86 -3.27 14.31
N GLN A 256 10.60 -3.04 13.99
CA GLN A 256 9.50 -3.02 14.95
C GLN A 256 8.44 -4.08 14.62
N PHE A 257 7.94 -4.72 15.67
CA PHE A 257 6.87 -5.71 15.62
C PHE A 257 5.71 -5.25 16.49
N SER A 258 4.49 -5.45 15.99
CA SER A 258 3.26 -5.10 16.71
C SER A 258 2.10 -5.95 16.22
N ASN A 259 1.12 -6.18 17.09
CA ASN A 259 -0.17 -6.75 16.72
C ASN A 259 -1.03 -5.69 16.03
N LYS A 260 -1.57 -5.98 14.83
CA LYS A 260 -2.45 -5.03 14.09
C LYS A 260 -3.74 -4.70 14.85
N PHE A 261 -4.14 -5.53 15.79
CA PHE A 261 -5.33 -5.33 16.61
C PHE A 261 -5.09 -4.50 17.87
N ASN A 262 -3.86 -4.02 18.09
CA ASN A 262 -3.57 -2.98 19.07
C ASN A 262 -3.81 -1.58 18.49
N LEU A 263 -3.78 -0.56 19.36
CA LEU A 263 -3.88 0.83 18.92
C LEU A 263 -2.75 1.14 17.93
N LEU A 264 -3.07 1.92 16.90
CA LEU A 264 -2.11 2.36 15.89
C LEU A 264 -0.92 3.06 16.55
N GLY A 265 0.29 2.74 16.12
CA GLY A 265 1.53 3.33 16.64
C GLY A 265 2.10 2.66 17.89
N VAL A 266 1.37 1.73 18.53
CA VAL A 266 1.91 0.94 19.65
C VAL A 266 2.91 -0.07 19.11
N THR A 267 4.19 0.16 19.40
CA THR A 267 5.27 -0.80 19.16
C THR A 267 5.38 -1.76 20.35
N GLU A 268 5.32 -3.06 20.10
CA GLU A 268 5.43 -4.07 21.16
C GLU A 268 6.85 -4.58 21.34
N THR A 269 7.58 -4.76 20.24
CA THR A 269 8.99 -5.13 20.26
C THR A 269 9.75 -4.32 19.23
N SER A 270 10.94 -3.83 19.60
CA SER A 270 11.81 -3.07 18.72
C SER A 270 13.24 -3.61 18.82
N LEU A 271 13.94 -3.65 17.68
CA LEU A 271 15.32 -4.10 17.58
C LEU A 271 16.16 -3.07 16.82
N ASP A 272 17.40 -2.90 17.26
CA ASP A 272 18.41 -2.11 16.55
C ASP A 272 19.12 -2.96 15.50
N LEU A 273 18.95 -2.59 14.22
CA LEU A 273 19.45 -3.42 13.11
C LEU A 273 20.98 -3.49 13.07
N ALA A 274 21.68 -2.38 13.34
CA ALA A 274 23.15 -2.35 13.34
C ALA A 274 23.74 -3.28 14.42
N THR A 275 23.13 -3.28 15.60
CA THR A 275 23.48 -4.21 16.69
C THR A 275 23.23 -5.66 16.29
N ALA A 276 22.10 -5.95 15.62
CA ALA A 276 21.79 -7.30 15.15
C ALA A 276 22.86 -7.84 14.19
N LYS A 277 23.26 -7.06 13.19
CA LYS A 277 24.35 -7.44 12.25
C LYS A 277 25.66 -7.71 12.98
N THR A 278 26.01 -6.84 13.94
CA THR A 278 27.24 -6.97 14.72
C THR A 278 27.28 -8.32 15.42
N GLU A 279 26.21 -8.69 16.12
CA GLU A 279 26.11 -9.97 16.82
C GLU A 279 26.02 -11.18 15.87
N LEU A 280 25.33 -11.06 14.74
CA LEU A 280 25.22 -12.12 13.72
C LEU A 280 26.53 -12.37 12.96
N SER A 281 27.42 -11.38 12.91
CA SER A 281 28.73 -11.49 12.27
C SER A 281 29.80 -12.16 13.16
N MET A 282 29.51 -12.35 14.46
CA MET A 282 30.46 -12.98 15.37
C MET A 282 30.58 -14.48 15.11
N THR A 283 31.82 -14.97 15.03
CA THR A 283 32.11 -16.40 14.83
C THR A 283 31.91 -17.23 16.11
N THR A 284 32.00 -16.61 17.29
CA THR A 284 31.77 -17.24 18.59
C THR A 284 31.10 -16.25 19.56
N GLY A 285 30.14 -16.74 20.37
CA GLY A 285 29.53 -15.96 21.47
C GLY A 285 28.55 -14.84 21.08
N GLY A 286 28.28 -14.65 19.78
CA GLY A 286 27.28 -13.69 19.30
C GLY A 286 25.85 -14.11 19.67
N SER A 287 25.02 -13.14 20.03
CA SER A 287 23.59 -13.34 20.29
C SER A 287 22.76 -12.20 19.73
N VAL A 288 22.04 -12.48 18.64
CA VAL A 288 21.17 -11.51 17.95
C VAL A 288 20.07 -10.94 18.87
N ALA A 289 19.72 -11.65 19.95
CA ALA A 289 18.77 -11.14 20.96
C ALA A 289 19.26 -9.89 21.69
N LYS A 290 20.57 -9.60 21.71
CA LYS A 290 21.10 -8.34 22.27
C LYS A 290 20.68 -7.09 21.46
N ALA A 291 20.21 -7.27 20.22
CA ALA A 291 19.68 -6.19 19.41
C ALA A 291 18.31 -5.69 19.89
N ILE A 292 17.61 -6.44 20.74
CA ILE A 292 16.30 -6.04 21.28
C ILE A 292 16.48 -4.81 22.17
N VAL A 293 15.87 -3.69 21.77
CA VAL A 293 15.91 -2.42 22.53
C VAL A 293 14.70 -2.26 23.45
N SER A 294 13.55 -2.86 23.09
CA SER A 294 12.34 -2.84 23.91
C SER A 294 11.42 -4.00 23.55
N GLY A 295 10.63 -4.47 24.52
CA GLY A 295 9.76 -5.62 24.35
C GLY A 295 10.52 -6.93 24.19
N LYS A 296 9.79 -8.06 24.16
CA LYS A 296 10.39 -9.38 23.88
C LYS A 296 9.56 -10.24 22.95
N ALA A 297 8.28 -9.94 22.82
CA ALA A 297 7.33 -10.66 21.98
C ALA A 297 6.13 -9.76 21.67
N THR A 298 5.40 -10.13 20.62
CA THR A 298 4.08 -9.58 20.31
C THR A 298 2.98 -10.26 21.11
N THR A 299 1.89 -9.54 21.35
CA THR A 299 0.70 -10.07 22.07
C THR A 299 -0.19 -10.93 21.17
N SER A 300 -1.03 -11.75 21.81
CA SER A 300 -2.00 -12.63 21.13
C SER A 300 -3.20 -11.86 20.61
N ALA A 301 -3.71 -12.27 19.46
CA ALA A 301 -4.99 -11.89 18.90
C ALA A 301 -5.88 -13.10 18.57
N THR A 302 -5.72 -14.25 19.25
CA THR A 302 -6.45 -15.50 18.90
C THR A 302 -7.94 -15.27 18.65
N LYS A 303 -8.60 -14.49 19.51
CA LYS A 303 -10.04 -14.20 19.40
C LYS A 303 -10.39 -13.39 18.15
N SER A 304 -9.56 -12.41 17.79
CA SER A 304 -9.73 -11.61 16.57
C SER A 304 -9.39 -12.43 15.31
N MET A 305 -8.50 -13.42 15.42
CA MET A 305 -8.02 -14.24 14.31
C MET A 305 -8.98 -15.41 13.95
N ALA A 306 -9.86 -15.82 14.86
CA ALA A 306 -10.60 -17.09 14.79
C ALA A 306 -11.37 -17.31 13.47
N ASN A 307 -11.93 -16.25 12.89
CA ASN A 307 -12.78 -16.33 11.69
C ASN A 307 -12.08 -15.83 10.41
N LEU A 308 -10.87 -15.28 10.50
CA LEU A 308 -10.23 -14.57 9.37
C LEU A 308 -9.95 -15.46 8.17
N GLY A 309 -9.74 -16.77 8.37
CA GLY A 309 -9.55 -17.72 7.27
C GLY A 309 -10.74 -17.81 6.29
N THR A 310 -11.91 -17.27 6.67
CA THR A 310 -13.12 -17.20 5.81
C THR A 310 -13.43 -15.79 5.30
N LEU A 311 -12.62 -14.78 5.62
CA LEU A 311 -12.88 -13.39 5.26
C LEU A 311 -12.96 -13.19 3.74
N ASP A 312 -12.09 -13.86 2.97
CA ASP A 312 -12.07 -13.77 1.52
C ASP A 312 -13.34 -14.34 0.85
N ASN A 313 -14.19 -15.08 1.59
CA ASN A 313 -15.51 -15.47 1.09
C ASN A 313 -16.41 -14.25 0.83
N LEU A 314 -16.19 -13.13 1.55
CA LEU A 314 -16.92 -11.88 1.31
C LEU A 314 -16.64 -11.31 -0.08
N SER A 315 -15.36 -11.20 -0.48
CA SER A 315 -15.02 -10.71 -1.82
C SER A 315 -15.44 -11.70 -2.90
N VAL A 316 -15.31 -13.02 -2.65
CA VAL A 316 -15.82 -14.05 -3.57
C VAL A 316 -17.32 -13.90 -3.81
N ASP A 317 -18.12 -13.72 -2.76
CA ASP A 317 -19.57 -13.60 -2.91
C ASP A 317 -19.98 -12.27 -3.57
N LEU A 318 -19.29 -11.16 -3.29
CA LEU A 318 -19.51 -9.88 -3.99
C LEU A 318 -19.12 -9.99 -5.47
N ASN A 319 -18.00 -10.63 -5.79
CA ASN A 319 -17.56 -10.84 -7.17
C ASN A 319 -18.53 -11.70 -7.98
N LYS A 320 -19.24 -12.66 -7.37
CA LYS A 320 -20.33 -13.39 -8.05
C LYS A 320 -21.46 -12.46 -8.48
N LEU A 321 -21.80 -11.46 -7.65
CA LEU A 321 -22.80 -10.45 -7.99
C LEU A 321 -22.29 -9.48 -9.06
N PHE A 322 -21.02 -9.06 -9.00
CA PHE A 322 -20.41 -8.25 -10.07
C PHE A 322 -20.44 -8.99 -11.41
N ALA A 323 -20.09 -10.29 -11.42
CA ALA A 323 -20.01 -11.11 -12.63
C ALA A 323 -21.37 -11.31 -13.33
N VAL A 324 -22.50 -11.17 -12.63
CA VAL A 324 -23.83 -11.22 -13.22
C VAL A 324 -24.43 -9.84 -13.49
N ASN A 325 -23.62 -8.78 -13.38
CA ASN A 325 -24.01 -7.39 -13.54
C ASN A 325 -25.22 -7.00 -12.66
N ALA A 326 -25.16 -7.38 -11.38
CA ALA A 326 -26.23 -7.15 -10.41
C ALA A 326 -26.49 -5.64 -10.19
N ALA A 327 -27.76 -5.27 -9.95
CA ALA A 327 -28.15 -3.90 -9.63
C ALA A 327 -27.99 -3.60 -8.14
N ALA A 328 -28.03 -2.32 -7.73
CA ALA A 328 -27.94 -1.91 -6.33
C ALA A 328 -28.97 -2.64 -5.42
N SER A 329 -30.17 -2.90 -5.92
CA SER A 329 -31.21 -3.66 -5.19
C SER A 329 -30.79 -5.10 -4.86
N ASP A 330 -30.03 -5.74 -5.73
CA ASP A 330 -29.55 -7.12 -5.52
C ASP A 330 -28.47 -7.17 -4.44
N PHE A 331 -27.58 -6.17 -4.42
CA PHE A 331 -26.59 -6.02 -3.33
C PHE A 331 -27.27 -5.79 -1.98
N ILE A 332 -28.32 -4.97 -1.95
CA ILE A 332 -29.14 -4.76 -0.74
C ILE A 332 -29.79 -6.08 -0.32
N ALA A 333 -30.40 -6.83 -1.25
CA ALA A 333 -31.07 -8.10 -0.97
C ALA A 333 -30.12 -9.22 -0.54
N SER A 334 -28.85 -9.18 -0.96
CA SER A 334 -27.83 -10.20 -0.65
C SER A 334 -27.44 -10.30 0.83
N ASN A 335 -27.80 -9.30 1.64
CA ASN A 335 -27.39 -9.14 3.04
C ASN A 335 -25.87 -9.10 3.27
N LYS A 336 -25.06 -8.87 2.22
CA LYS A 336 -23.62 -8.58 2.37
C LYS A 336 -23.34 -7.18 2.89
N ILE A 337 -24.32 -6.28 2.78
CA ILE A 337 -24.32 -4.95 3.39
C ILE A 337 -25.33 -4.95 4.53
N GLY A 338 -24.88 -4.57 5.72
CA GLY A 338 -25.70 -4.53 6.94
C GLY A 338 -26.87 -3.56 6.85
N ALA A 339 -27.96 -3.88 7.53
CA ALA A 339 -29.19 -3.08 7.47
C ALA A 339 -29.02 -1.65 8.05
N THR A 340 -28.17 -1.48 9.06
CA THR A 340 -27.88 -0.20 9.72
C THR A 340 -26.56 0.41 9.25
N TYR A 341 -26.16 0.14 8.01
CA TYR A 341 -24.86 0.55 7.48
C TYR A 341 -24.72 2.07 7.41
N LEU A 342 -23.60 2.56 7.95
CA LEU A 342 -23.13 3.93 7.78
C LEU A 342 -21.59 3.91 7.81
N HIS A 343 -20.96 4.49 6.80
CA HIS A 343 -19.51 4.55 6.69
C HIS A 343 -19.06 5.94 6.22
N ASN A 344 -18.40 6.70 7.10
CA ASN A 344 -17.91 8.06 6.79
C ASN A 344 -18.99 8.98 6.17
N GLY A 345 -20.22 8.93 6.69
CA GLY A 345 -21.36 9.68 6.18
C GLY A 345 -22.06 9.07 4.96
N ARG A 346 -21.53 7.97 4.42
CA ARG A 346 -22.13 7.22 3.30
C ARG A 346 -23.04 6.13 3.84
N ASP A 347 -24.27 6.11 3.35
CA ASP A 347 -25.27 5.16 3.77
C ASP A 347 -25.21 3.83 2.96
N ARG A 348 -26.13 2.94 3.28
CA ARG A 348 -26.27 1.62 2.64
C ARG A 348 -26.51 1.74 1.13
N GLN A 349 -27.32 2.71 0.70
CA GLN A 349 -27.67 2.88 -0.71
C GLN A 349 -26.46 3.32 -1.51
N TYR A 350 -25.69 4.28 -0.98
CA TYR A 350 -24.46 4.72 -1.61
C TYR A 350 -23.48 3.57 -1.88
N LEU A 351 -23.29 2.66 -0.92
CA LEU A 351 -22.41 1.50 -1.12
C LEU A 351 -22.97 0.55 -2.18
N ALA A 352 -24.29 0.31 -2.18
CA ALA A 352 -24.94 -0.54 -3.17
C ALA A 352 -24.81 0.03 -4.60
N ASP A 353 -25.02 1.35 -4.76
CA ASP A 353 -24.82 2.05 -6.04
C ASP A 353 -23.36 1.97 -6.51
N LYS A 354 -22.41 2.07 -5.57
CA LYS A 354 -20.98 1.91 -5.86
C LYS A 354 -20.66 0.50 -6.35
N PHE A 355 -21.25 -0.52 -5.75
CA PHE A 355 -21.11 -1.92 -6.17
C PHE A 355 -21.79 -2.21 -7.52
N GLU A 356 -22.94 -1.61 -7.82
CA GLU A 356 -23.52 -1.64 -9.17
C GLU A 356 -22.57 -0.99 -10.20
N GLY A 357 -21.93 0.12 -9.83
CA GLY A 357 -20.87 0.73 -10.63
C GLY A 357 -19.71 -0.23 -10.91
N TYR A 358 -19.28 -1.01 -9.91
CA TYR A 358 -18.25 -2.04 -10.12
C TYR A 358 -18.73 -3.17 -11.05
N ALA A 359 -19.96 -3.64 -10.87
CA ALA A 359 -20.58 -4.65 -11.73
C ALA A 359 -20.63 -4.19 -13.20
N THR A 360 -21.08 -2.95 -13.43
CA THR A 360 -21.25 -2.38 -14.78
C THR A 360 -19.91 -2.16 -15.50
N ASN A 361 -18.81 -1.96 -14.77
CA ASN A 361 -17.48 -1.74 -15.32
C ASN A 361 -16.63 -3.04 -15.42
N ASP A 362 -17.23 -4.21 -15.19
CA ASP A 362 -16.53 -5.51 -15.12
C ASP A 362 -15.37 -5.51 -14.11
N TYR A 363 -15.55 -4.83 -12.98
CA TYR A 363 -14.55 -4.80 -11.91
C TYR A 363 -14.69 -5.97 -10.94
N GLN A 364 -13.58 -6.33 -10.30
CA GLN A 364 -13.50 -7.39 -9.29
C GLN A 364 -12.74 -6.91 -8.06
N LEU A 365 -13.15 -7.38 -6.89
CA LEU A 365 -12.39 -7.20 -5.65
C LEU A 365 -11.29 -8.25 -5.53
N SER A 366 -10.11 -7.82 -5.11
CA SER A 366 -9.02 -8.71 -4.69
C SER A 366 -9.36 -9.45 -3.39
N LYS A 367 -8.41 -10.25 -2.91
CA LYS A 367 -8.43 -10.72 -1.52
C LYS A 367 -8.44 -9.52 -0.56
N ILE A 368 -9.11 -9.70 0.58
CA ILE A 368 -9.35 -8.65 1.56
C ILE A 368 -8.23 -8.67 2.60
N GLN A 369 -7.60 -7.54 2.85
CA GLN A 369 -6.60 -7.38 3.90
C GLN A 369 -7.25 -6.83 5.18
N VAL A 370 -6.83 -7.34 6.34
CA VAL A 370 -7.21 -6.75 7.63
C VAL A 370 -6.22 -5.65 8.01
N LEU A 371 -6.75 -4.47 8.33
CA LEU A 371 -5.96 -3.29 8.70
C LEU A 371 -5.83 -3.13 10.22
N GLY A 372 -6.81 -3.65 10.96
CA GLY A 372 -6.85 -3.59 12.41
C GLY A 372 -8.28 -3.61 12.95
N CYS A 373 -8.44 -3.15 14.20
CA CYS A 373 -9.75 -3.10 14.84
C CYS A 373 -10.48 -1.77 14.55
N ALA A 374 -11.74 -1.85 14.13
CA ALA A 374 -12.60 -0.70 13.90
C ALA A 374 -13.27 -0.18 15.19
N VAL A 375 -13.15 -0.90 16.30
CA VAL A 375 -13.74 -0.53 17.59
C VAL A 375 -12.70 0.19 18.45
N ASN A 376 -13.11 1.31 19.05
CA ASN A 376 -12.29 2.09 19.97
C ASN A 376 -13.09 2.44 21.25
N PRO A 377 -12.58 2.17 22.47
CA PRO A 377 -11.35 1.41 22.76
C PRO A 377 -11.42 -0.03 22.27
N ILE A 378 -10.25 -0.61 21.98
CA ILE A 378 -10.17 -2.01 21.55
C ILE A 378 -10.70 -2.90 22.70
N PRO A 379 -11.72 -3.74 22.44
CA PRO A 379 -12.30 -4.56 23.50
C PRO A 379 -11.31 -5.61 24.01
N THR A 380 -11.30 -5.84 25.33
CA THR A 380 -10.53 -6.91 25.96
C THR A 380 -10.96 -8.31 25.50
N ALA A 381 -12.19 -8.43 24.99
CA ALA A 381 -12.73 -9.66 24.40
C ALA A 381 -12.22 -9.94 22.97
N GLY A 382 -11.40 -9.07 22.38
CA GLY A 382 -10.99 -9.14 20.99
C GLY A 382 -11.85 -8.28 20.08
N CYS A 383 -11.44 -8.15 18.83
CA CYS A 383 -12.08 -7.24 17.91
C CYS A 383 -13.39 -7.81 17.33
N SER A 384 -14.49 -7.07 17.44
CA SER A 384 -15.80 -7.47 16.89
C SER A 384 -16.11 -6.86 15.52
N LYS A 385 -15.34 -5.85 15.09
CA LYS A 385 -15.47 -5.17 13.80
C LYS A 385 -14.09 -4.86 13.23
N PHE A 386 -13.82 -5.31 12.02
CA PHE A 386 -12.49 -5.26 11.41
C PHE A 386 -12.44 -4.16 10.36
N LEU A 387 -11.44 -3.28 10.43
CA LEU A 387 -11.12 -2.41 9.30
C LEU A 387 -10.52 -3.29 8.20
N ILE A 388 -11.07 -3.20 6.99
CA ILE A 388 -10.68 -4.01 5.85
C ILE A 388 -10.43 -3.18 4.60
N SER A 389 -9.61 -3.72 3.70
CA SER A 389 -9.36 -3.15 2.38
C SER A 389 -9.22 -4.22 1.31
N ALA A 390 -9.54 -3.88 0.06
CA ALA A 390 -9.30 -4.67 -1.13
C ALA A 390 -8.94 -3.75 -2.30
N LEU A 391 -8.14 -4.24 -3.24
CA LEU A 391 -7.99 -3.60 -4.54
C LEU A 391 -9.21 -3.92 -5.40
N VAL A 392 -9.67 -2.94 -6.15
CA VAL A 392 -10.66 -3.08 -7.22
C VAL A 392 -9.88 -3.19 -8.50
N MET A 393 -9.97 -4.32 -9.18
CA MET A 393 -9.26 -4.60 -10.42
C MET A 393 -10.22 -4.59 -11.60
N ASP A 394 -9.75 -4.09 -12.74
CA ASP A 394 -10.45 -4.23 -14.00
C ASP A 394 -10.20 -5.60 -14.66
N LYS A 395 -10.91 -5.87 -15.75
CA LYS A 395 -10.75 -7.11 -16.54
C LYS A 395 -9.36 -7.33 -17.14
N SER A 396 -8.53 -6.29 -17.23
CA SER A 396 -7.15 -6.38 -17.69
C SER A 396 -6.16 -6.68 -16.55
N GLY A 397 -6.66 -6.78 -15.32
CA GLY A 397 -5.85 -6.99 -14.12
C GLY A 397 -5.17 -5.71 -13.62
N GLN A 398 -5.60 -4.54 -14.09
CA GLN A 398 -5.09 -3.26 -13.61
C GLN A 398 -5.92 -2.78 -12.43
N HIS A 399 -5.29 -2.08 -11.49
CA HIS A 399 -5.99 -1.59 -10.30
C HIS A 399 -6.73 -0.30 -10.62
N ALA A 400 -8.05 -0.34 -10.51
CA ALA A 400 -8.95 0.78 -10.78
C ALA A 400 -9.18 1.65 -9.52
N GLU A 401 -9.36 1.03 -8.35
CA GLU A 401 -9.68 1.72 -7.09
C GLU A 401 -9.21 0.91 -5.86
N VAL A 402 -9.19 1.53 -4.68
CA VAL A 402 -9.13 0.88 -3.37
C VAL A 402 -10.52 0.87 -2.74
N PHE A 403 -11.02 -0.32 -2.41
CA PHE A 403 -12.20 -0.50 -1.58
C PHE A 403 -11.80 -0.58 -0.11
N SER A 404 -12.40 0.22 0.77
CA SER A 404 -12.20 0.14 2.21
C SER A 404 -13.52 0.19 2.96
N ASP A 405 -13.64 -0.62 4.00
CA ASP A 405 -14.85 -0.70 4.84
C ASP A 405 -14.56 -1.32 6.22
N VAL A 406 -15.62 -1.57 6.98
CA VAL A 406 -15.64 -2.33 8.22
C VAL A 406 -16.45 -3.61 8.03
N ALA A 407 -15.83 -4.75 8.31
CA ALA A 407 -16.46 -6.06 8.25
C ALA A 407 -16.75 -6.63 9.64
N VAL A 408 -17.87 -7.33 9.76
CA VAL A 408 -18.29 -8.06 10.98
C VAL A 408 -18.15 -9.56 10.71
N PRO A 409 -17.49 -10.32 11.62
CA PRO A 409 -17.33 -11.75 11.48
C PRO A 409 -18.68 -12.48 11.53
N PRO A 410 -18.79 -13.66 10.92
CA PRO A 410 -20.00 -14.47 10.99
C PRO A 410 -20.31 -14.87 12.44
N ALA A 411 -21.58 -14.71 12.84
CA ALA A 411 -22.04 -15.05 14.20
C ALA A 411 -22.13 -16.56 14.46
N SER A 412 -22.09 -17.38 13.40
CA SER A 412 -22.09 -18.85 13.46
C SER A 412 -21.42 -19.43 12.22
N ALA A 413 -21.15 -20.74 12.19
CA ALA A 413 -20.51 -21.41 11.05
C ALA A 413 -21.30 -21.33 9.73
N THR A 414 -22.59 -20.99 9.78
CA THR A 414 -23.46 -20.84 8.60
C THR A 414 -23.69 -19.38 8.21
N ALA A 415 -23.29 -18.43 9.07
CA ALA A 415 -23.39 -17.01 8.77
C ALA A 415 -22.25 -16.58 7.83
N SER A 416 -22.48 -15.48 7.11
CA SER A 416 -21.46 -14.84 6.27
C SER A 416 -20.86 -13.63 6.97
N TRP A 417 -19.67 -13.23 6.52
CA TRP A 417 -19.15 -11.89 6.76
C TRP A 417 -20.09 -10.83 6.18
N VAL A 418 -20.21 -9.70 6.87
CA VAL A 418 -21.10 -8.59 6.48
C VAL A 418 -20.35 -7.26 6.60
N LEU A 419 -20.52 -6.38 5.62
CA LEU A 419 -20.06 -5.00 5.66
C LEU A 419 -21.01 -4.19 6.55
N ALA A 420 -20.49 -3.54 7.60
CA ALA A 420 -21.31 -2.82 8.57
C ALA A 420 -21.05 -1.31 8.62
N GLY A 421 -19.98 -0.84 7.98
CA GLY A 421 -19.52 0.52 8.14
C GLY A 421 -18.98 0.82 9.55
N ASN A 422 -18.34 1.97 9.69
CA ASN A 422 -17.75 2.43 10.95
C ASN A 422 -18.71 3.26 11.81
N GLY A 423 -19.92 3.55 11.33
CA GLY A 423 -20.93 4.36 12.02
C GLY A 423 -20.60 5.85 12.06
N LEU A 424 -19.54 6.30 11.39
CA LEU A 424 -19.13 7.71 11.37
C LEU A 424 -20.00 8.50 10.40
N SER A 425 -20.39 9.72 10.78
CA SER A 425 -21.23 10.61 9.99
C SER A 425 -20.45 11.48 9.00
N ALA A 426 -19.12 11.43 9.02
CA ALA A 426 -18.25 12.17 8.12
C ALA A 426 -16.92 11.43 7.95
N ASP A 427 -16.23 11.72 6.85
CA ASP A 427 -14.87 11.24 6.61
C ASP A 427 -13.84 12.15 7.27
N TYR A 428 -12.92 11.57 8.04
CA TYR A 428 -11.80 12.30 8.63
C TYR A 428 -10.58 11.40 8.81
N ALA A 429 -9.40 11.99 8.65
CA ALA A 429 -8.12 11.31 8.76
C ALA A 429 -7.01 12.29 9.18
N VAL A 430 -5.93 11.75 9.74
CA VAL A 430 -4.71 12.52 10.04
C VAL A 430 -3.50 11.85 9.42
N TYR A 431 -2.61 12.66 8.85
CA TYR A 431 -1.40 12.20 8.19
C TYR A 431 -0.21 13.04 8.64
N PRO A 432 0.95 12.43 8.90
CA PRO A 432 2.20 13.17 8.97
C PRO A 432 2.46 13.74 7.59
N ALA A 433 2.76 15.03 7.50
CA ALA A 433 2.87 15.71 6.23
C ALA A 433 4.07 16.65 6.19
N ALA A 434 4.69 16.74 5.01
CA ALA A 434 5.71 17.71 4.70
C ALA A 434 5.45 18.32 3.32
N TYR A 435 5.95 19.53 3.08
CA TYR A 435 5.90 20.15 1.77
C TYR A 435 7.24 20.80 1.43
N ALA A 436 7.55 20.82 0.13
CA ALA A 436 8.67 21.55 -0.43
C ALA A 436 8.17 22.43 -1.58
N SER A 437 8.63 23.68 -1.61
CA SER A 437 8.28 24.66 -2.63
C SER A 437 9.44 24.82 -3.61
N TYR A 438 9.12 24.81 -4.90
CA TYR A 438 10.04 24.87 -6.03
C TYR A 438 9.60 25.94 -7.04
N ASN A 439 10.57 26.50 -7.76
CA ASN A 439 10.32 27.27 -8.97
C ASN A 439 9.91 26.32 -10.11
N PHE A 440 9.40 26.88 -11.21
CA PHE A 440 9.04 26.10 -12.41
C PHE A 440 10.20 25.39 -13.12
N ASP A 441 11.45 25.74 -12.81
CA ASP A 441 12.65 25.03 -13.27
C ASP A 441 13.07 23.87 -12.35
N GLY A 442 12.33 23.65 -11.25
CA GLY A 442 12.60 22.60 -10.26
C GLY A 442 13.62 23.00 -9.19
N SER A 443 14.15 24.22 -9.20
CA SER A 443 15.00 24.74 -8.11
C SER A 443 14.18 25.01 -6.84
N LEU A 444 14.73 24.66 -5.67
CA LEU A 444 14.07 24.88 -4.39
C LEU A 444 13.95 26.40 -4.12
N THR A 445 12.77 26.86 -3.71
CA THR A 445 12.58 28.28 -3.37
C THR A 445 13.19 28.62 -2.02
N THR A 446 13.78 29.81 -1.92
CA THR A 446 14.25 30.37 -0.65
C THR A 446 13.30 31.47 -0.19
N GLY A 447 12.97 31.48 1.10
CA GLY A 447 11.99 32.42 1.68
C GLY A 447 12.18 32.60 3.17
N SER A 448 11.30 33.38 3.80
CA SER A 448 11.32 33.64 5.25
C SER A 448 10.79 32.47 6.08
N SER A 449 10.01 31.57 5.48
CA SER A 449 9.58 30.31 6.11
C SER A 449 10.56 29.18 5.80
N ALA A 450 10.65 28.20 6.70
CA ALA A 450 11.43 26.99 6.46
C ALA A 450 10.88 26.23 5.23
N ASN A 451 11.75 25.93 4.28
CA ASN A 451 11.46 25.13 3.10
C ASN A 451 12.58 24.08 2.94
N PRO A 452 12.28 22.77 3.02
CA PRO A 452 10.96 22.17 3.24
C PRO A 452 10.35 22.43 4.62
N GLY A 453 9.01 22.42 4.71
CA GLY A 453 8.25 22.54 5.96
C GLY A 453 7.52 21.24 6.32
N TYR A 454 7.11 21.07 7.58
CA TYR A 454 6.40 19.87 8.07
C TYR A 454 5.26 20.21 9.02
N GLY A 455 4.39 19.23 9.23
CA GLY A 455 3.26 19.30 10.15
C GLY A 455 2.39 18.05 10.12
N VAL A 456 1.13 18.23 10.54
CA VAL A 456 0.11 17.19 10.47
C VAL A 456 -1.01 17.68 9.57
N GLN A 457 -1.28 16.94 8.50
CA GLN A 457 -2.43 17.17 7.65
C GLN A 457 -3.64 16.57 8.34
N VAL A 458 -4.65 17.40 8.61
CA VAL A 458 -5.94 16.92 9.11
C VAL A 458 -6.95 17.06 7.98
N VAL A 459 -7.50 15.93 7.55
CA VAL A 459 -8.53 15.87 6.53
C VAL A 459 -9.87 15.72 7.23
N ILE A 460 -10.79 16.65 6.98
CA ILE A 460 -12.18 16.55 7.42
C ILE A 460 -13.03 16.91 6.22
N ALA A 461 -13.78 15.96 5.68
CA ALA A 461 -14.73 16.22 4.60
C ALA A 461 -16.03 16.77 5.21
N PRO A 462 -16.54 17.92 4.74
CA PRO A 462 -17.84 18.42 5.18
C PRO A 462 -18.94 17.47 4.67
N PRO A 463 -19.86 17.02 5.53
CA PRO A 463 -21.14 16.51 5.06
C PRO A 463 -21.80 17.53 4.12
N ALA A 464 -22.58 17.04 3.14
CA ALA A 464 -23.23 17.93 2.19
C ALA A 464 -24.06 19.02 2.90
N GLY A 465 -23.74 20.29 2.62
CA GLY A 465 -24.41 21.45 3.20
C GLY A 465 -23.93 21.89 4.60
N ASP A 466 -22.92 21.23 5.18
CA ASP A 466 -22.41 21.58 6.51
C ASP A 466 -21.23 22.56 6.44
N THR A 467 -21.45 23.78 6.93
CA THR A 467 -20.44 24.84 7.01
C THR A 467 -19.93 25.09 8.44
N THR A 468 -20.32 24.26 9.40
CA THR A 468 -20.07 24.49 10.83
C THR A 468 -18.59 24.20 11.16
N SER A 469 -17.95 25.10 11.89
CA SER A 469 -16.56 24.89 12.32
C SER A 469 -16.40 23.60 13.14
N ARG A 470 -15.23 22.97 13.01
CA ARG A 470 -14.82 21.76 13.71
C ARG A 470 -13.68 22.06 14.67
N ILE A 471 -13.62 21.29 15.75
CA ILE A 471 -12.52 21.35 16.71
C ILE A 471 -11.81 20.00 16.68
N VAL A 472 -10.49 20.07 16.57
CA VAL A 472 -9.61 18.92 16.67
C VAL A 472 -8.76 19.10 17.91
N GLN A 473 -8.96 18.26 18.92
CA GLN A 473 -8.09 18.23 20.08
C GLN A 473 -6.84 17.41 19.75
N ILE A 474 -5.68 17.95 20.06
CA ILE A 474 -4.37 17.31 19.84
C ILE A 474 -3.89 16.63 21.13
N PRO A 475 -2.97 15.66 21.06
CA PRO A 475 -2.49 14.92 22.23
C PRO A 475 -2.01 15.76 23.41
N SER A 476 -1.37 16.91 23.13
CA SER A 476 -0.90 17.85 24.16
C SER A 476 -2.00 18.63 24.87
N GLY A 477 -3.27 18.45 24.49
CA GLY A 477 -4.44 19.06 25.13
C GLY A 477 -4.91 20.38 24.49
N TYR A 478 -4.17 20.90 23.51
CA TYR A 478 -4.61 22.07 22.73
C TYR A 478 -5.72 21.70 21.73
N SER A 479 -6.42 22.71 21.24
CA SER A 479 -7.49 22.56 20.27
C SER A 479 -7.20 23.39 19.03
N ILE A 480 -7.28 22.76 17.87
CA ILE A 480 -7.15 23.40 16.56
C ILE A 480 -8.56 23.57 16.00
N GLN A 481 -8.92 24.80 15.64
CA GLN A 481 -10.18 25.07 14.97
C GLN A 481 -10.02 24.89 13.46
N PHE A 482 -11.05 24.31 12.85
CA PHE A 482 -11.18 24.10 11.42
C PHE A 482 -12.48 24.75 10.96
N ALA A 483 -12.49 25.43 9.82
CA ALA A 483 -13.67 26.12 9.31
C ALA A 483 -13.85 25.90 7.81
N TYR A 484 -15.11 25.92 7.37
CA TYR A 484 -15.44 25.71 5.97
C TYR A 484 -14.91 26.89 5.17
N CYS A 485 -14.16 26.57 4.12
CA CYS A 485 -13.38 27.54 3.36
C CYS A 485 -13.65 27.39 1.84
N ASN A 486 -14.85 26.95 1.46
CA ASN A 486 -15.22 26.66 0.06
C ASN A 486 -14.32 25.63 -0.63
N SER A 487 -13.79 24.68 0.14
CA SER A 487 -13.00 23.55 -0.33
C SER A 487 -13.75 22.22 -0.09
N SER A 488 -13.29 21.14 -0.71
CA SER A 488 -13.77 19.77 -0.43
C SER A 488 -13.43 19.28 0.98
N THR A 489 -12.62 20.05 1.72
CA THR A 489 -12.18 19.77 3.09
C THR A 489 -12.18 21.06 3.91
N PHE A 490 -12.28 20.93 5.23
CA PHE A 490 -12.14 22.08 6.13
C PHE A 490 -10.69 22.62 6.16
N CYS A 491 -10.53 23.94 6.30
CA CYS A 491 -9.22 24.59 6.45
C CYS A 491 -8.89 24.89 7.92
N VAL A 492 -7.60 24.93 8.26
CA VAL A 492 -7.09 25.36 9.55
C VAL A 492 -7.45 26.83 9.78
N LYS A 493 -8.10 27.11 10.92
CA LYS A 493 -8.42 28.48 11.36
C LYS A 493 -7.33 28.95 12.32
N THR A 494 -6.62 30.02 11.94
CA THR A 494 -5.60 30.64 12.81
C THR A 494 -6.25 31.56 13.84
N LEU A 495 -5.61 31.74 15.00
CA LEU A 495 -6.17 32.49 16.15
C LEU A 495 -6.58 33.94 15.82
N SER A 496 -6.03 34.52 14.75
CA SER A 496 -6.31 35.89 14.31
C SER A 496 -7.44 36.02 13.27
N THR A 497 -7.97 34.91 12.74
CA THR A 497 -8.94 34.94 11.63
C THR A 497 -10.30 34.36 12.04
N VAL A 498 -11.39 35.11 11.78
CA VAL A 498 -12.75 34.68 12.11
C VAL A 498 -13.27 33.64 11.11
N ASN A 499 -12.99 33.86 9.82
CA ASN A 499 -13.20 32.91 8.72
C ASN A 499 -11.89 32.81 7.92
N PRO A 500 -11.24 31.63 7.85
CA PRO A 500 -10.06 31.46 7.03
C PRO A 500 -10.43 31.64 5.55
N VAL A 501 -9.64 32.43 4.83
CA VAL A 501 -9.75 32.56 3.37
C VAL A 501 -8.91 31.44 2.77
N ALA A 502 -9.55 30.49 2.10
CA ALA A 502 -8.80 29.45 1.39
C ALA A 502 -7.98 30.06 0.26
N THR A 503 -6.70 29.71 0.23
CA THR A 503 -5.79 30.00 -0.87
C THR A 503 -5.89 28.94 -1.97
N GLY A 504 -6.48 27.78 -1.63
CA GLY A 504 -6.51 26.58 -2.44
C GLY A 504 -5.26 25.72 -2.28
N GLU A 505 -4.23 26.26 -1.60
CA GLU A 505 -2.99 25.56 -1.33
C GLU A 505 -3.21 24.43 -0.31
N LEU A 506 -2.45 23.34 -0.45
CA LEU A 506 -2.56 22.21 0.48
C LEU A 506 -2.11 22.57 1.91
N GLN A 507 -1.38 23.67 2.06
CA GLN A 507 -1.00 24.25 3.35
C GLN A 507 -2.22 24.73 4.15
N ASP A 508 -3.35 25.04 3.50
CA ASP A 508 -4.60 25.43 4.17
C ASP A 508 -5.13 24.32 5.12
N MET A 509 -4.72 23.07 4.90
CA MET A 509 -5.11 21.89 5.69
C MET A 509 -4.00 21.39 6.65
N LEU A 510 -2.85 22.07 6.67
CA LEU A 510 -1.66 21.61 7.37
C LEU A 510 -1.52 22.34 8.70
N ALA A 511 -1.70 21.63 9.82
CA ALA A 511 -1.33 22.15 11.12
C ALA A 511 0.20 22.15 11.23
N GLN A 512 0.81 23.33 11.29
CA GLN A 512 2.27 23.51 11.37
C GLN A 512 2.71 24.01 12.75
N PRO A 513 3.93 23.67 13.20
CA PRO A 513 4.45 24.12 14.50
C PRO A 513 4.44 25.65 14.69
N LEU A 514 4.72 26.40 13.62
CA LEU A 514 4.81 27.87 13.65
C LEU A 514 3.46 28.59 13.55
N THR A 515 2.43 27.92 13.02
CA THR A 515 1.13 28.55 12.68
C THR A 515 0.06 28.30 13.75
N VAL A 516 0.16 27.18 14.47
CA VAL A 516 -0.88 26.72 15.41
C VAL A 516 -0.46 26.84 16.89
N GLY A 517 0.80 27.24 17.15
CA GLY A 517 1.37 27.16 18.50
C GLY A 517 1.77 25.72 18.83
N ALA A 518 2.95 25.35 18.35
CA ALA A 518 3.75 24.17 18.68
C ALA A 518 2.99 22.81 18.70
N LEU A 519 2.92 22.16 17.54
CA LEU A 519 2.91 20.69 17.51
C LEU A 519 4.14 20.19 18.27
N GLY A 520 3.93 19.66 19.47
CA GLY A 520 4.99 19.15 20.33
C GLY A 520 5.44 17.74 19.94
N ASN A 521 6.39 17.20 20.69
CA ASN A 521 6.85 15.82 20.48
C ASN A 521 5.73 14.78 20.66
N LEU A 522 4.78 15.06 21.55
CA LEU A 522 3.60 14.21 21.77
C LEU A 522 2.63 14.24 20.59
N ASP A 523 2.50 15.38 19.93
CA ASP A 523 1.57 15.56 18.81
C ASP A 523 2.15 14.96 17.52
N ALA A 524 3.47 15.00 17.38
CA ALA A 524 4.18 14.48 16.23
C ALA A 524 4.48 12.97 16.30
N ALA A 525 4.22 12.30 17.44
CA ALA A 525 4.58 10.91 17.64
C ALA A 525 3.67 9.94 16.87
N ALA A 526 4.23 8.81 16.42
CA ALA A 526 3.42 7.71 15.90
C ALA A 526 2.40 7.26 16.96
N GLY A 527 1.14 7.07 16.55
CA GLY A 527 0.04 6.75 17.47
C GLY A 527 -0.51 7.93 18.27
N ALA A 528 -0.06 9.16 18.00
CA ALA A 528 -0.68 10.37 18.54
C ALA A 528 -2.20 10.36 18.31
N LYS A 529 -2.97 10.48 19.40
CA LYS A 529 -4.44 10.49 19.37
C LYS A 529 -4.98 11.90 19.14
N TYR A 530 -5.58 12.09 17.98
CA TYR A 530 -6.36 13.28 17.63
C TYR A 530 -7.85 13.00 17.88
N GLN A 531 -8.59 13.99 18.36
CA GLN A 531 -10.02 13.86 18.63
C GLN A 531 -10.80 14.89 17.82
N VAL A 532 -11.63 14.41 16.89
CA VAL A 532 -12.42 15.26 15.99
C VAL A 532 -13.84 15.38 16.54
N SER A 533 -14.32 16.61 16.75
CA SER A 533 -15.74 16.87 16.99
C SER A 533 -16.48 16.87 15.67
N LEU A 534 -17.47 15.99 15.53
CA LEU A 534 -18.35 15.92 14.37
C LEU A 534 -19.66 16.61 14.76
N SER A 535 -20.06 17.64 14.00
CA SER A 535 -21.42 18.23 14.08
C SER A 535 -21.72 19.10 15.31
N GLY A 536 -20.72 19.69 15.97
CA GLY A 536 -20.94 20.46 17.21
C GLY A 536 -21.37 19.60 18.40
N SER A 537 -21.30 18.28 18.26
CA SER A 537 -21.52 17.31 19.33
C SER A 537 -20.33 17.28 20.30
N THR A 538 -20.60 16.95 21.56
CA THR A 538 -19.58 16.62 22.57
C THR A 538 -18.93 15.26 22.28
N THR A 539 -19.48 14.47 21.36
CA THR A 539 -18.92 13.18 20.96
C THR A 539 -17.67 13.40 20.13
N LEU A 540 -16.54 12.96 20.66
CA LEU A 540 -15.23 13.07 20.06
C LEU A 540 -14.85 11.75 19.40
N SER A 541 -14.61 11.81 18.10
CA SER A 541 -14.21 10.62 17.34
C SER A 541 -12.68 10.59 17.24
N PRO A 542 -12.03 9.53 17.77
CA PRO A 542 -10.58 9.44 17.79
C PRO A 542 -10.03 9.05 16.41
N VAL A 543 -8.88 9.61 16.06
CA VAL A 543 -8.05 9.21 14.92
C VAL A 543 -6.58 9.24 15.36
N TYR A 544 -5.79 8.30 14.85
CA TYR A 544 -4.41 8.12 15.29
C TYR A 544 -3.46 8.42 14.16
N LEU A 545 -2.37 9.10 14.48
CA LEU A 545 -1.30 9.37 13.52
C LEU A 545 -0.58 8.06 13.16
N PRO A 546 -0.50 7.68 11.87
CA PRO A 546 0.05 6.39 11.47
C PRO A 546 1.56 6.26 11.69
N ALA A 547 2.29 7.36 11.64
CA ALA A 547 3.74 7.41 11.79
C ALA A 547 4.18 8.72 12.44
N GLU A 548 5.46 8.81 12.80
CA GLU A 548 6.02 10.07 13.31
C GLU A 548 6.10 11.14 12.20
N VAL A 549 5.89 12.40 12.55
CA VAL A 549 6.10 13.54 11.65
C VAL A 549 7.59 13.66 11.30
N PRO A 550 7.94 13.69 10.00
CA PRO A 550 9.34 13.77 9.60
C PRO A 550 9.94 15.13 9.99
N ARG A 551 11.00 15.11 10.79
CA ARG A 551 11.71 16.32 11.28
C ARG A 551 12.95 16.65 10.46
N GLU A 552 13.63 15.63 9.95
CA GLU A 552 14.77 15.77 9.03
C GLU A 552 14.27 15.55 7.61
N LEU A 553 14.19 16.63 6.84
CA LEU A 553 13.66 16.61 5.47
C LEU A 553 14.82 16.72 4.49
N SER A 554 15.11 15.62 3.80
CA SER A 554 15.87 15.66 2.55
C SER A 554 14.91 15.93 1.38
N ASN A 555 15.44 16.31 0.21
CA ASN A 555 14.62 16.55 -0.97
C ASN A 555 14.10 15.24 -1.62
N ALA A 556 14.72 14.09 -1.34
CA ALA A 556 14.43 12.84 -2.03
C ALA A 556 12.96 12.36 -1.94
N PRO A 557 12.25 12.48 -0.79
CA PRO A 557 10.87 12.05 -0.67
C PRO A 557 9.85 12.95 -1.38
N PHE A 558 10.24 14.15 -1.82
CA PHE A 558 9.32 15.07 -2.48
C PHE A 558 9.23 14.74 -3.97
N PRO A 559 8.02 14.50 -4.52
CA PRO A 559 7.85 14.10 -5.91
C PRO A 559 8.36 15.19 -6.87
N MET A 560 9.23 14.79 -7.81
CA MET A 560 9.85 15.70 -8.77
C MET A 560 9.40 15.38 -10.20
N LEU A 561 9.11 16.44 -10.97
CA LEU A 561 8.78 16.31 -12.38
C LEU A 561 10.06 16.10 -13.21
N ASN A 562 9.96 15.25 -14.22
CA ASN A 562 11.06 14.94 -15.13
C ASN A 562 11.45 16.17 -15.97
N GLY A 563 12.76 16.36 -16.14
CA GLY A 563 13.32 17.28 -17.11
C GLY A 563 13.10 18.78 -16.85
N LEU A 564 12.61 19.19 -15.68
CA LEU A 564 12.32 20.61 -15.39
C LEU A 564 13.52 21.54 -15.60
N ALA A 565 14.73 21.09 -15.29
CA ALA A 565 15.94 21.88 -15.50
C ALA A 565 16.22 22.16 -16.99
N ALA A 566 15.83 21.24 -17.89
CA ALA A 566 16.00 21.39 -19.33
C ALA A 566 14.79 22.05 -20.01
N LYS A 567 13.59 21.78 -19.49
CA LYS A 567 12.31 22.34 -19.97
C LYS A 567 11.46 22.78 -18.78
N PRO A 568 11.69 24.00 -18.25
CA PRO A 568 10.88 24.54 -17.17
C PRO A 568 9.40 24.60 -17.53
N LEU A 569 8.55 24.46 -16.52
CA LEU A 569 7.12 24.74 -16.68
C LEU A 569 6.90 26.22 -17.04
N THR A 570 5.82 26.48 -17.77
CA THR A 570 5.39 27.84 -18.09
C THR A 570 3.97 28.10 -17.60
N LYS A 571 3.60 29.38 -17.49
CA LYS A 571 2.24 29.81 -17.14
C LYS A 571 1.22 29.34 -18.18
N THR A 572 1.64 29.27 -19.44
CA THR A 572 0.82 28.78 -20.56
C THR A 572 0.54 27.28 -20.41
N ASP A 573 1.48 26.49 -19.89
CA ASP A 573 1.27 25.05 -19.68
C ASP A 573 0.14 24.79 -18.68
N ILE A 574 0.06 25.60 -17.61
CA ILE A 574 -0.98 25.46 -16.56
C ILE A 574 -2.38 25.82 -17.08
N THR A 575 -2.44 26.77 -18.02
CA THR A 575 -3.69 27.29 -18.58
C THR A 575 -4.03 26.71 -19.95
N ALA A 576 -3.25 25.73 -20.41
CA ALA A 576 -3.38 25.13 -21.72
C ALA A 576 -4.77 24.51 -21.92
N SER A 577 -5.38 24.80 -23.08
CA SER A 577 -6.72 24.31 -23.42
C SER A 577 -6.79 22.79 -23.54
N THR A 578 -5.66 22.14 -23.80
CA THR A 578 -5.52 20.69 -23.91
C THR A 578 -5.30 19.99 -22.57
N GLY A 579 -5.10 20.72 -21.47
CA GLY A 579 -4.64 20.20 -20.19
C GLY A 579 -3.12 20.05 -20.11
N LEU A 580 -2.63 19.64 -18.92
CA LEU A 580 -1.20 19.56 -18.61
C LEU A 580 -0.76 18.10 -18.43
N THR A 581 0.20 17.65 -19.23
CA THR A 581 0.82 16.33 -19.06
C THR A 581 2.05 16.44 -18.17
N LEU A 582 2.11 15.61 -17.13
CA LEU A 582 3.19 15.54 -16.16
C LEU A 582 3.81 14.14 -16.17
N SER A 583 5.10 14.05 -15.86
CA SER A 583 5.82 12.79 -15.61
C SER A 583 6.81 12.97 -14.45
N TRP A 584 6.96 11.94 -13.63
CA TRP A 584 7.86 11.83 -12.46
C TRP A 584 8.56 10.47 -12.44
N GLU A 585 8.77 9.87 -13.62
CA GLU A 585 9.35 8.53 -13.77
C GLU A 585 10.71 8.38 -13.09
N ASP A 586 11.58 9.39 -13.22
CA ASP A 586 12.93 9.34 -12.64
C ASP A 586 12.85 9.32 -11.11
N TRP A 587 11.93 10.12 -10.56
CA TRP A 587 11.68 10.17 -9.12
C TRP A 587 11.06 8.87 -8.60
N ALA A 588 10.08 8.31 -9.30
CA ALA A 588 9.44 7.05 -8.90
C ALA A 588 10.42 5.87 -8.95
N ALA A 589 11.30 5.83 -9.94
CA ALA A 589 12.35 4.82 -10.04
C ALA A 589 13.32 4.88 -8.84
N ALA A 590 13.63 6.08 -8.35
CA ALA A 590 14.45 6.29 -7.16
C ALA A 590 13.71 6.04 -5.83
N ASN A 591 12.37 6.11 -5.83
CA ASN A 591 11.52 5.99 -4.63
C ASN A 591 10.44 4.91 -4.79
N PRO A 592 10.81 3.62 -4.91
CA PRO A 592 9.86 2.52 -5.19
C PRO A 592 8.87 2.20 -4.05
N ASP A 593 9.05 2.79 -2.87
CA ASP A 593 8.18 2.69 -1.70
C ASP A 593 7.27 3.92 -1.55
N MET A 594 7.18 4.75 -2.59
CA MET A 594 6.34 5.92 -2.63
C MET A 594 5.47 5.89 -3.88
N HIS A 595 4.28 6.47 -3.78
CA HIS A 595 3.38 6.64 -4.92
C HIS A 595 2.81 8.05 -4.90
N VAL A 596 2.57 8.61 -6.08
CA VAL A 596 1.88 9.89 -6.23
C VAL A 596 0.38 9.64 -6.12
N PHE A 597 -0.28 10.32 -5.18
CA PHE A 597 -1.73 10.23 -4.93
C PHE A 597 -2.47 11.53 -5.26
N LEU A 598 -1.75 12.62 -5.56
CA LEU A 598 -2.32 13.90 -5.93
C LEU A 598 -1.54 14.53 -7.08
N ALA A 599 -2.25 15.02 -8.09
CA ALA A 599 -1.73 15.93 -9.10
C ALA A 599 -2.77 17.02 -9.37
N ARG A 600 -2.40 18.28 -9.14
CA ARG A 600 -3.31 19.43 -9.17
C ARG A 600 -2.67 20.61 -9.89
N THR A 601 -3.43 21.30 -10.72
CA THR A 601 -3.12 22.69 -11.12
C THR A 601 -3.94 23.66 -10.27
N LEU A 602 -3.33 24.78 -9.90
CA LEU A 602 -3.97 25.81 -9.08
C LEU A 602 -3.55 27.18 -9.59
N VAL A 603 -4.52 28.06 -9.75
CA VAL A 603 -4.29 29.47 -10.05
C VAL A 603 -5.03 30.30 -9.00
N THR A 604 -4.31 31.21 -8.38
CA THR A 604 -4.81 32.03 -7.27
C THR A 604 -4.92 33.48 -7.72
N SER A 605 -5.97 34.18 -7.29
CA SER A 605 -6.15 35.63 -7.39
C SER A 605 -6.12 36.25 -5.98
N ALA A 606 -6.27 37.58 -5.87
CA ALA A 606 -6.30 38.24 -4.57
C ALA A 606 -7.49 37.81 -3.67
N THR A 607 -8.58 37.29 -4.25
CA THR A 607 -9.84 37.02 -3.55
C THR A 607 -10.42 35.63 -3.79
N SER A 608 -9.85 34.84 -4.70
CA SER A 608 -10.38 33.54 -5.09
C SER A 608 -9.28 32.63 -5.65
N PHE A 609 -9.59 31.36 -5.85
CA PHE A 609 -8.72 30.41 -6.52
C PHE A 609 -9.53 29.47 -7.40
N VAL A 610 -8.88 28.89 -8.40
CA VAL A 610 -9.43 27.83 -9.25
C VAL A 610 -8.42 26.71 -9.35
N TYR A 611 -8.89 25.47 -9.27
CA TYR A 611 -8.03 24.29 -9.36
C TYR A 611 -8.65 23.22 -10.25
N SER A 612 -7.79 22.32 -10.73
CA SER A 612 -8.16 21.13 -11.49
C SER A 612 -7.31 19.97 -10.98
N ASP A 613 -7.98 18.91 -10.56
CA ASP A 613 -7.35 17.69 -10.07
C ASP A 613 -7.36 16.62 -11.15
N ALA A 614 -6.28 15.85 -11.24
CA ALA A 614 -6.29 14.61 -11.99
C ALA A 614 -6.79 13.46 -11.12
N THR A 615 -7.62 12.59 -11.69
CA THR A 615 -7.87 11.27 -11.13
C THR A 615 -6.65 10.40 -11.39
N LEU A 616 -5.88 10.11 -10.34
CA LEU A 616 -4.73 9.23 -10.43
C LEU A 616 -5.19 7.76 -10.28
N PRO A 617 -4.67 6.84 -11.11
CA PRO A 617 -4.84 5.42 -10.84
C PRO A 617 -4.19 5.07 -9.50
N VAL A 618 -4.74 4.04 -8.84
CA VAL A 618 -4.24 3.55 -7.54
C VAL A 618 -2.81 2.99 -7.64
N VAL A 619 -2.39 2.57 -8.84
CA VAL A 619 -1.02 2.10 -9.12
C VAL A 619 -0.20 3.21 -9.76
N THR A 620 1.12 3.09 -9.54
CA THR A 620 2.28 3.82 -10.06
C THR A 620 2.21 4.22 -11.55
N GLY A 621 1.23 5.04 -11.92
CA GLY A 621 1.41 5.94 -13.04
C GLY A 621 2.64 6.78 -12.73
N THR A 622 3.62 6.76 -13.61
CA THR A 622 4.77 7.67 -13.56
C THR A 622 4.49 8.96 -14.33
N GLY A 623 3.23 9.15 -14.77
CA GLY A 623 2.75 10.36 -15.39
C GLY A 623 1.23 10.42 -15.42
N ILE A 624 0.71 11.62 -15.64
CA ILE A 624 -0.73 11.88 -15.69
C ILE A 624 -1.01 13.08 -16.57
N LYS A 625 -2.22 13.14 -17.12
CA LYS A 625 -2.76 14.33 -17.76
C LYS A 625 -3.77 15.00 -16.84
N ILE A 626 -3.44 16.18 -16.34
CA ILE A 626 -4.37 17.03 -15.58
C ILE A 626 -5.36 17.69 -16.57
N PRO A 627 -6.68 17.62 -16.32
CA PRO A 627 -7.67 18.28 -17.15
C PRO A 627 -7.45 19.79 -17.23
N LYS A 628 -7.93 20.41 -18.32
CA LYS A 628 -7.87 21.87 -18.51
C LYS A 628 -8.46 22.60 -17.31
N LEU A 629 -7.71 23.58 -16.80
CA LEU A 629 -8.21 24.52 -15.80
C LEU A 629 -9.12 25.57 -16.46
N THR A 630 -10.34 25.70 -15.94
CA THR A 630 -11.29 26.73 -16.42
C THR A 630 -11.13 27.99 -15.57
N ILE A 631 -10.59 29.04 -16.17
CA ILE A 631 -10.42 30.34 -15.52
C ILE A 631 -11.65 31.21 -15.83
N PRO A 632 -12.38 31.69 -14.80
CA PRO A 632 -13.53 32.59 -14.99
C PRO A 632 -13.14 33.91 -15.66
N SER A 633 -14.09 34.52 -16.38
CA SER A 633 -13.91 35.87 -16.93
C SER A 633 -13.67 36.88 -15.80
N GLY A 634 -12.69 37.77 -15.98
CA GLY A 634 -12.31 38.78 -14.97
C GLY A 634 -11.41 38.26 -13.84
N PHE A 635 -11.05 36.97 -13.83
CA PHE A 635 -10.08 36.43 -12.89
C PHE A 635 -8.67 36.96 -13.22
N VAL A 636 -8.02 37.62 -12.26
CA VAL A 636 -6.65 38.16 -12.39
C VAL A 636 -5.68 37.26 -11.62
N PRO A 637 -4.90 36.42 -12.31
CA PRO A 637 -3.93 35.54 -11.65
C PRO A 637 -2.82 36.33 -10.96
N ILE A 638 -2.56 36.00 -9.69
CA ILE A 638 -1.38 36.48 -8.93
C ILE A 638 -0.38 35.36 -8.67
N ARG A 639 -0.74 34.10 -8.95
CA ARG A 639 0.13 32.94 -8.78
C ARG A 639 -0.37 31.76 -9.61
N TYR A 640 0.57 31.03 -10.18
CA TYR A 640 0.33 29.79 -10.92
C TYR A 640 1.08 28.65 -10.25
N GLN A 641 0.43 27.50 -10.09
CA GLN A 641 0.97 26.38 -9.34
C GLN A 641 0.64 25.03 -9.97
N VAL A 642 1.59 24.10 -9.79
CA VAL A 642 1.38 22.66 -9.94
C VAL A 642 1.73 22.01 -8.61
N TRP A 643 0.85 21.15 -8.13
CA TRP A 643 1.06 20.38 -6.91
C TRP A 643 1.13 18.90 -7.24
N LEU A 644 2.15 18.23 -6.69
CA LEU A 644 2.22 16.78 -6.61
C LEU A 644 2.20 16.36 -5.14
N GLY A 645 1.41 15.35 -4.79
CA GLY A 645 1.43 14.72 -3.48
C GLY A 645 1.84 13.27 -3.61
N ALA A 646 2.84 12.85 -2.82
CA ALA A 646 3.27 11.47 -2.71
C ALA A 646 3.10 10.94 -1.28
N GLN A 647 2.84 9.64 -1.15
CA GLN A 647 2.72 8.98 0.13
C GLN A 647 3.63 7.76 0.18
N ASP A 648 4.31 7.58 1.31
CA ASP A 648 5.17 6.42 1.54
C ASP A 648 4.44 5.26 2.23
N SER A 649 5.15 4.14 2.38
CA SER A 649 4.67 2.91 3.05
C SER A 649 4.23 3.10 4.52
N LEU A 650 4.66 4.17 5.19
CA LEU A 650 4.28 4.49 6.57
C LEU A 650 3.07 5.45 6.64
N GLY A 651 2.55 5.90 5.49
CA GLY A 651 1.46 6.85 5.41
C GLY A 651 1.87 8.31 5.56
N ARG A 652 3.18 8.62 5.49
CA ARG A 652 3.67 10.00 5.50
C ARG A 652 3.46 10.61 4.12
N ARG A 653 2.96 11.86 4.09
CA ARG A 653 2.64 12.59 2.86
C ARG A 653 3.66 13.68 2.58
N TYR A 654 4.11 13.75 1.33
CA TYR A 654 5.11 14.69 0.85
C TYR A 654 4.54 15.45 -0.34
N PHE A 655 4.46 16.77 -0.22
CA PHE A 655 3.87 17.63 -1.24
C PHE A 655 4.94 18.49 -1.92
N SER A 656 5.03 18.43 -3.23
CA SER A 656 5.85 19.34 -4.03
C SER A 656 4.96 20.41 -4.64
N GLN A 657 5.29 21.67 -4.38
CA GLN A 657 4.64 22.83 -4.97
C GLN A 657 5.59 23.46 -5.98
N PHE A 658 5.28 23.39 -7.27
CA PHE A 658 5.97 24.15 -8.32
C PHE A 658 5.20 25.44 -8.54
N SER A 659 5.85 26.59 -8.47
CA SER A 659 5.15 27.88 -8.54
C SER A 659 5.88 28.94 -9.37
N ALA A 660 5.10 29.86 -9.93
CA ALA A 660 5.57 31.10 -10.52
C ALA A 660 4.58 32.26 -10.26
N VAL A 661 5.13 33.47 -10.18
CA VAL A 661 4.37 34.73 -10.17
C VAL A 661 4.15 35.25 -11.59
N PRO A 662 3.12 36.10 -11.84
CA PRO A 662 2.64 36.53 -13.16
C PRO A 662 3.65 37.11 -14.12
#